data_AF-A0A8B8DCS6-F1
#
_entry.id   AF-A0A8B8DCS6-F1
#
_cell.length_a   1.000
_cell.length_b   1.000
_cell.length_c   1.000
_cell.angle_alpha   90.00
_cell.angle_beta   90.00
_cell.angle_gamma   90.00
#
_symmetry.space_group_name_H-M   'P 1'
#
loop_
_entity.id
_entity.type
_entity.pdbx_description
1 polymer ?
#
loop_
_entity_poly.entity_id
_entity_poly.type
_entity_poly.pdbx_seq_one_letter_code
_entity_poly.pdbx_strand_id
1 'polypeptide(L)'
;MIVMVILLSSLMRKYISRLYRTKTSNKAVQVCEAQLNAANLALKELTFEDGHRSLWILSAAASSRNKGSVIETGTKASNSHSSFCTDSSSNSPTFGNNERIISKKRTLKSDFTRAMSGKDDFDSDAFKKNNPKVSLGWAATVMGNEEEKAMQQWKTKSDELKEMWQERKDKSPVMSQFRHYLIESNNPYSFVVFLLNDSHDLHVHKTSTYSYAICKEFDNWLSSHQCNVRNKGQCLTPEVKLEALNIAVRYHSVMLQLILKTFELRHKGNEYMLPEIKRFLEKKKFNECAMLAGNLGLQDHFTIEEIAVPLILQNKLNLLETYLRGHPGQQTEVVRFLDQLCEKNYRINNLVSSLEIPDVKMNHLQRKSISKLAIRLAKLYEIPNEFIPNIVTARGLGALRFLLYKRYTENSLAPGSWEDSVKNAVGDNETIQIELVEQLMCYNDIKASARWALFYKLPEDKLSPPIREACKQLTEGLDSSPATESVGESWEDELMSVDGMDAQYYKLNLDISRIQMVDSKEKYHECISCLSKPGLTIGVDSEWKPSFGNTYGAQRIALMQFATLDKIFLLDMITLDSVLLETDWMLLASAIFCNEDVATLGYGFDSDLKMLVSTYPFLKEPLMRIKRTIDLEKLAAKVIDKAITLMPDTSRDLEEDLEDQDSGINIRFQATEQRGLSELVRQCFGKPLNKGEQMSDWEKRPLRTTQVQYAALDAYVLLEIYDRFIEIARREKMDIDLAPSLTVKWSKDSKLDKMRARAKNYPPTKSTVTQKPENAIYLGSEMEPGQFRVITDVMLKGLGKQLRNCGVDAYILNEGDDLNKAVEVSRQEKRIILSSGTSYQMICSRVGVDNCFYVENTKQVKEQIVNVLQHFKVKVRKEDILSRCQ
;
A
#
# COMPACT_ATOMS: atom_id res chain seq x y z
N MET A 1 21.89 -18.55 -39.48
CA MET A 1 23.13 -17.74 -39.49
C MET A 1 22.87 -16.23 -39.55
N ILE A 2 22.19 -15.68 -40.56
CA ILE A 2 22.00 -14.22 -40.71
C ILE A 2 21.30 -13.58 -39.49
N VAL A 3 20.26 -14.22 -38.95
CA VAL A 3 19.59 -13.77 -37.71
C VAL A 3 20.56 -13.77 -36.52
N MET A 4 21.46 -14.75 -36.43
CA MET A 4 22.51 -14.75 -35.40
C MET A 4 23.47 -13.59 -35.56
N VAL A 5 23.88 -13.24 -36.79
CA VAL A 5 24.80 -12.11 -37.05
C VAL A 5 24.14 -10.77 -36.71
N ILE A 6 22.84 -10.59 -37.00
CA ILE A 6 22.07 -9.39 -36.62
C ILE A 6 21.93 -9.29 -35.09
N LEU A 7 21.63 -10.40 -34.41
CA LEU A 7 21.53 -10.45 -32.95
C LEU A 7 22.88 -10.19 -32.29
N LEU A 8 23.97 -10.77 -32.80
CA LEU A 8 25.34 -10.53 -32.32
C LEU A 8 25.70 -9.05 -32.46
N SER A 9 25.41 -8.44 -33.62
CA SER A 9 25.69 -7.02 -33.89
C SER A 9 24.87 -6.08 -32.98
N SER A 10 23.65 -6.46 -32.60
CA SER A 10 22.81 -5.72 -31.64
C SER A 10 23.32 -5.87 -30.20
N LEU A 11 23.74 -7.08 -29.82
CA LEU A 11 24.33 -7.37 -28.51
C LEU A 11 25.68 -6.65 -28.33
N MET A 12 26.56 -6.69 -29.33
CA MET A 12 27.85 -5.98 -29.31
C MET A 12 27.67 -4.46 -29.16
N ARG A 13 26.69 -3.85 -29.84
CA ARG A 13 26.37 -2.42 -29.66
C ARG A 13 25.93 -2.08 -28.24
N LYS A 14 25.11 -2.92 -27.61
CA LYS A 14 24.71 -2.74 -26.20
C LYS A 14 25.88 -2.95 -25.24
N TYR A 15 26.76 -3.90 -25.55
CA TYR A 15 27.94 -4.19 -24.75
C TYR A 15 28.97 -3.04 -24.80
N ILE A 16 29.29 -2.53 -26.00
CA ILE A 16 30.15 -1.35 -26.19
C ILE A 16 29.56 -0.13 -25.47
N SER A 17 28.26 0.11 -25.58
CA SER A 17 27.59 1.21 -24.86
C SER A 17 27.67 1.08 -23.33
N ARG A 18 27.73 -0.15 -22.80
CA ARG A 18 27.99 -0.40 -21.37
C ARG A 18 29.45 -0.17 -21.01
N LEU A 19 30.40 -0.63 -21.83
CA LEU A 19 31.84 -0.40 -21.62
C LEU A 19 32.19 1.10 -21.57
N TYR A 20 31.60 1.92 -22.45
CA TYR A 20 31.76 3.38 -22.39
C TYR A 20 31.20 4.01 -21.11
N ARG A 21 30.20 3.39 -20.46
CA ARG A 21 29.63 3.88 -19.19
C ARG A 21 30.44 3.44 -17.97
N THR A 22 31.21 2.37 -18.07
CA THR A 22 31.99 1.81 -16.97
C THR A 22 33.46 2.24 -16.94
N LYS A 23 33.88 3.21 -17.79
CA LYS A 23 35.26 3.74 -17.88
C LYS A 23 36.35 2.65 -17.99
N THR A 24 36.07 1.55 -18.69
CA THR A 24 37.05 0.49 -18.97
C THR A 24 38.10 0.92 -20.01
N SER A 25 39.28 0.29 -20.02
CA SER A 25 40.44 0.73 -20.84
C SER A 25 40.14 0.84 -22.34
N ASN A 26 40.74 1.83 -23.00
CA ASN A 26 40.51 2.18 -24.41
C ASN A 26 40.77 1.01 -25.38
N LYS A 27 41.64 0.05 -25.02
CA LYS A 27 41.97 -1.11 -25.86
C LYS A 27 40.80 -2.10 -26.00
N ALA A 28 40.04 -2.36 -24.94
CA ALA A 28 38.91 -3.30 -24.99
C ALA A 28 37.76 -2.77 -25.85
N VAL A 29 37.53 -1.46 -25.79
CA VAL A 29 36.52 -0.78 -26.61
C VAL A 29 36.89 -0.83 -28.09
N GLN A 30 38.16 -0.57 -28.43
CA GLN A 30 38.66 -0.63 -29.81
C GLN A 30 38.53 -2.02 -30.44
N VAL A 31 38.84 -3.09 -29.69
CA VAL A 31 38.70 -4.48 -30.18
C VAL A 31 37.23 -4.81 -30.47
N CYS A 32 36.31 -4.45 -29.57
CA CYS A 32 34.89 -4.69 -29.79
C CYS A 32 34.32 -3.85 -30.95
N GLU A 33 34.78 -2.61 -31.14
CA GLU A 33 34.37 -1.78 -32.28
C GLU A 33 34.89 -2.34 -33.61
N ALA A 34 36.12 -2.86 -33.66
CA ALA A 34 36.66 -3.52 -34.85
C ALA A 34 35.86 -4.78 -35.23
N GLN A 35 35.49 -5.61 -34.25
CA GLN A 35 34.66 -6.80 -34.46
C GLN A 35 33.24 -6.45 -34.91
N LEU A 36 32.65 -5.40 -34.35
CA LEU A 36 31.34 -4.90 -34.77
C LEU A 36 31.36 -4.39 -36.22
N ASN A 37 32.43 -3.72 -36.63
CA ASN A 37 32.60 -3.25 -38.00
C ASN A 37 32.76 -4.40 -38.98
N ALA A 38 33.54 -5.44 -38.63
CA ALA A 38 33.66 -6.65 -39.44
C ALA A 38 32.30 -7.36 -39.61
N ALA A 39 31.52 -7.49 -38.54
CA ALA A 39 30.18 -8.08 -38.60
C ALA A 39 29.21 -7.26 -39.47
N ASN A 40 29.29 -5.93 -39.43
CA ASN A 40 28.46 -5.06 -40.27
C ASN A 40 28.90 -5.07 -41.74
N LEU A 41 30.18 -5.29 -42.04
CA LEU A 41 30.68 -5.44 -43.40
C LEU A 41 30.22 -6.77 -44.00
N ALA A 42 30.31 -7.86 -43.24
CA ALA A 42 29.76 -9.17 -43.64
C ALA A 42 28.24 -9.12 -43.89
N LEU A 43 27.50 -8.28 -43.16
CA LEU A 43 26.07 -8.03 -43.40
C LEU A 43 25.79 -7.26 -44.70
N LYS A 44 26.73 -6.43 -45.18
CA LYS A 44 26.58 -5.63 -46.41
C LYS A 44 26.89 -6.41 -47.68
N GLU A 45 27.77 -7.41 -47.59
CA GLU A 45 28.17 -8.29 -48.71
C GLU A 45 27.12 -9.37 -49.03
N LEU A 46 26.09 -9.52 -48.19
CA LEU A 46 24.99 -10.47 -48.44
C LEU A 46 24.02 -9.88 -49.49
N THR A 47 24.14 -10.33 -50.73
CA THR A 47 23.15 -10.06 -51.79
C THR A 47 21.96 -11.01 -51.67
N PHE A 48 20.76 -10.47 -51.82
CA PHE A 48 19.51 -11.23 -51.73
C PHE A 48 18.91 -11.43 -53.13
N GLU A 49 18.83 -12.68 -53.59
CA GLU A 49 17.79 -13.08 -54.53
C GLU A 49 16.55 -13.49 -53.71
N ASP A 50 15.37 -13.11 -54.16
CA ASP A 50 14.05 -13.25 -53.52
C ASP A 50 13.63 -12.17 -52.49
N GLY A 51 13.09 -11.08 -53.04
CA GLY A 51 12.59 -9.88 -52.35
C GLY A 51 11.35 -10.04 -51.47
N HIS A 52 10.84 -11.24 -51.21
CA HIS A 52 9.63 -11.43 -50.38
C HIS A 52 9.89 -11.69 -48.89
N ARG A 53 11.08 -12.16 -48.49
CA ARG A 53 11.43 -12.38 -47.06
C ARG A 53 12.13 -11.20 -46.39
N SER A 54 12.81 -10.36 -47.17
CA SER A 54 13.58 -9.19 -46.71
C SER A 54 12.67 -8.06 -46.19
N LEU A 55 11.49 -7.88 -46.79
CA LEU A 55 10.48 -6.90 -46.33
C LEU A 55 9.85 -7.28 -44.99
N TRP A 56 9.74 -8.57 -44.67
CA TRP A 56 9.14 -9.02 -43.41
C TRP A 56 10.07 -8.79 -42.21
N ILE A 57 11.38 -9.03 -42.39
CA ILE A 57 12.39 -8.80 -41.34
C ILE A 57 12.60 -7.30 -41.07
N LEU A 58 12.60 -6.46 -42.12
CA LEU A 58 12.68 -5.00 -41.96
C LEU A 58 11.39 -4.42 -41.34
N SER A 59 10.21 -4.96 -41.68
CA SER A 59 8.92 -4.57 -41.08
C SER A 59 8.83 -4.94 -39.58
N ALA A 60 9.35 -6.11 -39.19
CA ALA A 60 9.43 -6.51 -37.78
C ALA A 60 10.40 -5.64 -36.97
N ALA A 61 11.52 -5.20 -37.56
CA ALA A 61 12.48 -4.30 -36.92
C ALA A 61 11.93 -2.86 -36.77
N ALA A 62 11.21 -2.36 -37.78
CA ALA A 62 10.57 -1.04 -37.77
C ALA A 62 9.39 -0.97 -36.78
N SER A 63 8.66 -2.06 -36.57
CA SER A 63 7.55 -2.14 -35.61
C SER A 63 7.98 -2.01 -34.14
N SER A 64 9.27 -2.17 -33.84
CA SER A 64 9.84 -1.93 -32.49
C SER A 64 10.23 -0.46 -32.22
N ARG A 65 10.13 0.42 -33.23
CA ARG A 65 10.52 1.84 -33.14
C ARG A 65 9.45 2.75 -33.77
N ASN A 66 8.22 2.75 -33.26
CA ASN A 66 7.36 3.95 -33.17
C ASN A 66 5.94 3.60 -32.72
N LYS A 67 5.49 4.17 -31.59
CA LYS A 67 4.13 4.71 -31.47
C LYS A 67 4.14 5.97 -30.60
N GLY A 68 3.99 7.10 -31.29
CA GLY A 68 3.58 8.42 -30.83
C GLY A 68 3.13 9.25 -32.06
N SER A 69 1.81 9.45 -32.19
CA SER A 69 0.99 10.27 -33.13
C SER A 69 1.15 10.08 -34.67
N VAL A 70 0.23 9.58 -35.52
CA VAL A 70 -1.21 9.92 -35.82
C VAL A 70 -1.21 11.23 -36.65
N ILE A 71 -1.59 11.37 -37.96
CA ILE A 71 -2.55 10.72 -38.89
C ILE A 71 -2.25 11.05 -40.38
N GLU A 72 -2.76 10.19 -41.29
CA GLU A 72 -3.13 10.36 -42.73
C GLU A 72 -2.09 10.63 -43.82
N THR A 73 -2.01 9.66 -44.76
CA THR A 73 -2.25 9.94 -46.18
C THR A 73 -2.86 8.71 -46.85
N GLY A 74 -4.03 8.88 -47.45
CA GLY A 74 -4.79 7.84 -48.14
C GLY A 74 -4.12 7.33 -49.41
N THR A 75 -4.39 6.05 -49.68
CA THR A 75 -4.24 5.39 -50.97
C THR A 75 -5.28 5.92 -51.97
N LYS A 76 -4.81 6.41 -53.13
CA LYS A 76 -5.49 6.28 -54.44
C LYS A 76 -4.71 5.19 -55.20
N ALA A 77 -5.24 4.37 -56.09
CA ALA A 77 -6.56 3.93 -56.52
C ALA A 77 -6.26 2.95 -57.67
N SER A 78 -6.94 1.80 -57.78
CA SER A 78 -7.37 1.26 -59.09
C SER A 78 -8.23 -0.01 -58.98
N ASN A 79 -9.46 0.17 -59.47
CA ASN A 79 -10.35 -0.74 -60.24
C ASN A 79 -10.94 -1.98 -59.54
N SER A 80 -12.26 -2.25 -59.60
CA SER A 80 -13.22 -1.98 -60.69
C SER A 80 -14.71 -1.90 -60.26
N HIS A 81 -15.48 -1.10 -61.02
CA HIS A 81 -16.95 -1.10 -61.29
C HIS A 81 -17.93 -0.85 -60.12
N SER A 82 -18.98 -0.01 -60.19
CA SER A 82 -19.72 0.63 -61.30
C SER A 82 -20.61 1.80 -60.80
N SER A 83 -20.87 2.79 -61.68
CA SER A 83 -22.08 3.67 -61.80
C SER A 83 -22.45 4.61 -60.62
N PHE A 84 -22.84 5.90 -60.76
CA PHE A 84 -23.26 6.77 -61.86
C PHE A 84 -23.41 8.21 -61.29
N CYS A 85 -23.22 9.25 -62.14
CA CYS A 85 -23.75 10.65 -62.08
C CYS A 85 -23.46 11.56 -60.86
N THR A 86 -23.21 12.89 -60.93
CA THR A 86 -23.00 13.94 -61.97
C THR A 86 -22.69 15.24 -61.19
N ASP A 87 -21.78 16.08 -61.72
CA ASP A 87 -21.76 17.56 -61.72
C ASP A 87 -21.74 18.35 -60.38
N SER A 88 -21.08 19.51 -60.23
CA SER A 88 -20.14 20.30 -61.04
C SER A 88 -19.70 21.53 -60.19
N SER A 89 -18.47 22.04 -60.40
CA SER A 89 -18.05 23.46 -60.27
C SER A 89 -18.11 24.13 -58.86
N SER A 90 -17.28 25.08 -58.43
CA SER A 90 -16.15 25.82 -59.02
C SER A 90 -15.45 26.66 -57.93
N ASN A 91 -14.20 26.99 -58.21
CA ASN A 91 -13.46 28.22 -57.89
C ASN A 91 -12.90 28.51 -56.48
N SER A 92 -11.56 28.62 -56.51
CA SER A 92 -10.58 29.15 -55.56
C SER A 92 -10.70 30.68 -55.38
N PRO A 93 -9.93 31.31 -54.46
CA PRO A 93 -8.57 31.75 -54.81
C PRO A 93 -7.49 31.72 -53.69
N THR A 94 -6.27 31.35 -54.12
CA THR A 94 -4.89 31.90 -53.83
C THR A 94 -4.53 32.45 -52.44
N PHE A 95 -3.56 31.85 -51.71
CA PHE A 95 -2.08 32.02 -51.72
C PHE A 95 -1.53 33.23 -50.92
N GLY A 96 -0.64 32.95 -49.97
CA GLY A 96 0.10 33.96 -49.20
C GLY A 96 1.16 33.38 -48.24
N ASN A 97 2.28 32.92 -48.81
CA ASN A 97 3.66 32.81 -48.29
C ASN A 97 3.97 32.51 -46.81
N ASN A 98 4.63 31.36 -46.64
CA ASN A 98 5.56 31.00 -45.56
C ASN A 98 6.87 31.79 -45.69
N GLU A 99 7.38 32.33 -44.57
CA GLU A 99 8.82 32.40 -44.33
C GLU A 99 9.15 32.31 -42.82
N ARG A 100 10.16 31.47 -42.53
CA ARG A 100 11.06 31.43 -41.37
C ARG A 100 10.58 30.80 -40.04
N ILE A 101 10.98 29.53 -39.84
CA ILE A 101 11.42 29.04 -38.54
C ILE A 101 12.82 28.42 -38.69
N ILE A 102 13.84 29.21 -38.38
CA ILE A 102 15.11 28.73 -37.82
C ILE A 102 15.34 29.53 -36.54
N SER A 103 15.72 28.81 -35.48
CA SER A 103 16.15 29.27 -34.15
C SER A 103 15.06 29.50 -33.09
N LYS A 104 14.95 28.54 -32.16
CA LYS A 104 15.09 28.75 -30.69
C LYS A 104 14.85 27.44 -29.92
N LYS A 105 15.89 26.62 -29.83
CA LYS A 105 16.12 25.72 -28.69
C LYS A 105 17.05 26.46 -27.73
N ARG A 106 16.50 27.27 -26.83
CA ARG A 106 17.15 27.78 -25.61
C ARG A 106 16.14 28.61 -24.83
N THR A 107 15.56 28.00 -23.79
CA THR A 107 15.28 28.55 -22.43
C THR A 107 14.19 27.71 -21.75
N LEU A 108 14.58 26.63 -21.07
CA LEU A 108 13.73 25.89 -20.11
C LEU A 108 14.13 26.20 -18.64
N LYS A 109 14.86 27.31 -18.44
CA LYS A 109 15.31 27.79 -17.13
C LYS A 109 14.70 29.14 -16.71
N SER A 110 13.90 29.77 -17.57
CA SER A 110 13.22 31.05 -17.29
C SER A 110 11.79 30.92 -16.76
N ASP A 111 11.16 29.74 -16.91
CA ASP A 111 9.74 29.58 -16.58
C ASP A 111 9.50 29.29 -15.09
N PHE A 112 10.56 28.96 -14.34
CA PHE A 112 10.45 28.81 -12.88
C PHE A 112 10.56 30.15 -12.13
N THR A 113 11.16 31.18 -12.73
CA THR A 113 11.28 32.53 -12.15
C THR A 113 10.16 33.48 -12.59
N ARG A 114 9.42 33.17 -13.66
CA ARG A 114 8.30 34.01 -14.15
C ARG A 114 6.98 33.80 -13.39
N ALA A 115 6.85 32.70 -12.64
CA ALA A 115 5.71 32.45 -11.74
C ALA A 115 5.67 33.36 -10.50
N MET A 116 6.69 34.20 -10.29
CA MET A 116 6.78 35.16 -9.17
C MET A 116 6.47 36.61 -9.56
N SER A 117 6.19 36.91 -10.84
CA SER A 117 5.73 38.24 -11.26
C SER A 117 4.26 38.17 -11.69
N GLY A 118 3.36 38.52 -10.77
CA GLY A 118 1.91 38.43 -10.93
C GLY A 118 1.31 39.38 -11.97
N LYS A 119 1.39 39.00 -13.25
CA LYS A 119 0.52 39.47 -14.33
C LYS A 119 0.31 38.33 -15.31
N ASP A 120 -0.64 37.46 -14.99
CA ASP A 120 -1.35 36.69 -16.01
C ASP A 120 -2.59 37.52 -16.38
N ASP A 121 -2.74 37.88 -17.66
CA ASP A 121 -3.96 38.49 -18.19
C ASP A 121 -5.08 37.44 -18.11
N PHE A 122 -5.86 37.53 -17.03
CA PHE A 122 -7.02 36.68 -16.79
C PHE A 122 -8.16 37.10 -17.72
N ASP A 123 -8.54 36.22 -18.64
CA ASP A 123 -9.73 36.39 -19.47
C ASP A 123 -11.00 36.18 -18.63
N SER A 124 -11.47 37.29 -18.05
CA SER A 124 -12.70 37.37 -17.26
C SER A 124 -13.91 36.84 -18.04
N ASP A 125 -13.95 37.03 -19.34
CA ASP A 125 -15.12 36.70 -20.16
C ASP A 125 -15.17 35.21 -20.48
N ALA A 126 -14.02 34.58 -20.74
CA ALA A 126 -13.91 33.12 -20.82
C ALA A 126 -14.26 32.43 -19.49
N PHE A 127 -13.84 32.99 -18.35
CA PHE A 127 -14.19 32.44 -17.03
C PHE A 127 -15.69 32.56 -16.73
N LYS A 128 -16.31 33.73 -17.00
CA LYS A 128 -17.76 33.94 -16.84
C LYS A 128 -18.58 33.04 -17.76
N LYS A 129 -18.12 32.81 -18.99
CA LYS A 129 -18.77 31.91 -19.97
C LYS A 129 -18.73 30.44 -19.52
N ASN A 130 -17.62 30.00 -18.93
CA ASN A 130 -17.44 28.63 -18.46
C ASN A 130 -18.01 28.38 -17.05
N ASN A 131 -18.25 29.44 -16.27
CA ASN A 131 -18.81 29.39 -14.92
C ASN A 131 -19.93 30.44 -14.78
N PRO A 132 -21.08 30.24 -15.46
CA PRO A 132 -22.19 31.17 -15.35
C PRO A 132 -22.57 31.37 -13.89
N LYS A 133 -22.92 32.60 -13.49
CA LYS A 133 -23.51 32.86 -12.17
C LYS A 133 -24.61 31.82 -11.96
N VAL A 134 -24.58 31.14 -10.81
CA VAL A 134 -25.66 30.20 -10.50
C VAL A 134 -26.94 31.04 -10.55
N SER A 135 -27.89 30.62 -11.38
CA SER A 135 -29.24 31.18 -11.33
C SER A 135 -29.73 30.88 -9.92
N LEU A 136 -30.02 31.92 -9.15
CA LEU A 136 -30.72 31.80 -7.88
C LEU A 136 -32.10 31.22 -8.21
N GLY A 137 -32.21 29.90 -8.43
CA GLY A 137 -33.35 29.28 -9.10
C GLY A 137 -34.67 29.43 -8.33
N TRP A 138 -34.58 29.73 -7.02
CA TRP A 138 -35.71 30.19 -6.22
C TRP A 138 -36.14 31.63 -6.56
N ALA A 139 -35.19 32.52 -6.86
CA ALA A 139 -35.40 33.91 -7.24
C ALA A 139 -35.63 34.14 -8.76
N ALA A 140 -35.74 33.10 -9.58
CA ALA A 140 -36.08 33.28 -11.00
C ALA A 140 -37.44 32.68 -11.37
N THR A 141 -37.97 31.75 -10.56
CA THR A 141 -39.13 30.95 -10.96
C THR A 141 -40.38 31.24 -10.10
N VAL A 142 -40.26 31.94 -8.97
CA VAL A 142 -41.39 32.41 -8.15
C VAL A 142 -41.03 33.75 -7.48
N MET A 143 -40.84 34.83 -8.24
CA MET A 143 -40.51 36.13 -7.64
C MET A 143 -41.77 36.89 -7.25
N GLY A 144 -41.98 37.06 -5.94
CA GLY A 144 -42.85 38.10 -5.39
C GLY A 144 -42.11 39.43 -5.22
N ASN A 145 -42.85 40.55 -5.21
CA ASN A 145 -42.32 41.92 -5.10
C ASN A 145 -41.43 42.21 -3.85
N GLU A 146 -41.45 41.36 -2.82
CA GLU A 146 -40.67 41.53 -1.59
C GLU A 146 -39.25 40.96 -1.69
N GLU A 147 -39.04 39.86 -2.41
CA GLU A 147 -37.73 39.23 -2.56
C GLU A 147 -36.81 40.01 -3.52
N GLU A 148 -37.39 40.66 -4.54
CA GLU A 148 -36.66 41.52 -5.47
C GLU A 148 -36.11 42.78 -4.77
N LYS A 149 -36.88 43.37 -3.85
CA LYS A 149 -36.42 44.48 -3.01
C LYS A 149 -35.30 44.06 -2.06
N ALA A 150 -35.39 42.87 -1.46
CA ALA A 150 -34.34 42.33 -0.61
C ALA A 150 -33.04 42.07 -1.40
N MET A 151 -33.14 41.58 -2.63
CA MET A 151 -31.99 41.33 -3.49
C MET A 151 -31.31 42.62 -3.95
N GLN A 152 -32.08 43.66 -4.25
CA GLN A 152 -31.55 44.98 -4.56
C GLN A 152 -30.82 45.59 -3.35
N GLN A 153 -31.37 45.43 -2.14
CA GLN A 153 -30.71 45.87 -0.90
C GLN A 153 -29.40 45.11 -0.66
N TRP A 154 -29.37 43.80 -0.87
CA TRP A 154 -28.14 43.01 -0.77
C TRP A 154 -27.10 43.41 -1.81
N LYS A 155 -27.53 43.80 -3.02
CA LYS A 155 -26.64 44.28 -4.06
C LYS A 155 -25.98 45.60 -3.67
N THR A 156 -26.75 46.57 -3.16
CA THR A 156 -26.20 47.84 -2.65
C THR A 156 -25.18 47.58 -1.54
N LYS A 157 -25.52 46.75 -0.54
CA LYS A 157 -24.59 46.36 0.54
C LYS A 157 -23.32 45.65 0.02
N SER A 158 -23.44 44.82 -1.02
CA SER A 158 -22.31 44.15 -1.67
C SER A 158 -21.35 45.15 -2.32
N ASP A 159 -21.90 46.11 -3.07
CA ASP A 159 -21.10 47.09 -3.81
C ASP A 159 -20.34 48.03 -2.85
N GLU A 160 -20.98 48.48 -1.76
CA GLU A 160 -20.33 49.25 -0.69
C GLU A 160 -19.17 48.49 -0.05
N LEU A 161 -19.37 47.22 0.34
CA LEU A 161 -18.32 46.40 0.95
C LEU A 161 -17.13 46.20 0.00
N LYS A 162 -17.40 46.03 -1.29
CA LYS A 162 -16.36 45.89 -2.33
C LYS A 162 -15.60 47.18 -2.56
N GLU A 163 -16.27 48.32 -2.61
CA GLU A 163 -15.64 49.63 -2.73
C GLU A 163 -14.71 49.89 -1.53
N MET A 164 -15.23 49.73 -0.31
CA MET A 164 -14.41 49.84 0.91
C MET A 164 -13.24 48.86 0.91
N TRP A 165 -13.42 47.64 0.38
CA TRP A 165 -12.36 46.66 0.23
C TRP A 165 -11.28 47.10 -0.76
N GLN A 166 -11.59 47.82 -1.83
CA GLN A 166 -10.57 48.30 -2.77
C GLN A 166 -9.82 49.53 -2.24
N GLU A 167 -10.52 50.47 -1.62
CA GLU A 167 -9.95 51.75 -1.22
C GLU A 167 -9.06 51.68 0.02
N ARG A 168 -9.37 50.80 0.97
CA ARG A 168 -8.74 50.80 2.29
C ARG A 168 -7.59 49.82 2.39
N LYS A 169 -6.44 50.25 2.91
CA LYS A 169 -5.33 49.34 3.25
C LYS A 169 -5.64 48.47 4.47
N ASP A 170 -6.24 49.06 5.51
CA ASP A 170 -6.77 48.32 6.67
C ASP A 170 -8.17 47.78 6.37
N LYS A 171 -8.36 46.48 6.55
CA LYS A 171 -9.61 45.76 6.27
C LYS A 171 -10.52 45.62 7.50
N SER A 172 -10.03 46.00 8.68
CA SER A 172 -10.79 45.95 9.94
C SER A 172 -12.13 46.71 9.88
N PRO A 173 -12.21 47.92 9.25
CA PRO A 173 -13.48 48.62 9.08
C PRO A 173 -14.47 47.89 8.17
N VAL A 174 -13.97 47.25 7.10
CA VAL A 174 -14.80 46.46 6.16
C VAL A 174 -15.45 45.29 6.89
N MET A 175 -14.67 44.57 7.70
CA MET A 175 -15.17 43.43 8.48
C MET A 175 -16.16 43.85 9.57
N SER A 176 -15.98 45.05 10.14
CA SER A 176 -16.89 45.60 11.13
C SER A 176 -18.23 45.99 10.51
N GLN A 177 -18.21 46.63 9.34
CA GLN A 177 -19.42 46.92 8.57
C GLN A 177 -20.14 45.64 8.11
N PHE A 178 -19.37 44.64 7.65
CA PHE A 178 -19.90 43.34 7.28
C PHE A 178 -20.61 42.66 8.46
N ARG A 179 -20.02 42.66 9.67
CA ARG A 179 -20.67 42.13 10.88
C ARG A 179 -21.97 42.87 11.22
N HIS A 180 -22.04 44.19 11.00
CA HIS A 180 -23.28 44.94 11.16
C HIS A 180 -24.36 44.45 10.19
N TYR A 181 -24.03 44.26 8.91
CA TYR A 181 -24.97 43.72 7.92
C TYR A 181 -25.40 42.28 8.21
N LEU A 182 -24.55 41.46 8.83
CA LEU A 182 -24.92 40.13 9.29
C LEU A 182 -26.00 40.19 10.38
N ILE A 183 -25.88 41.11 11.34
CA ILE A 183 -26.84 41.27 12.44
C ILE A 183 -28.20 41.74 11.92
N GLU A 184 -28.22 42.63 10.92
CA GLU A 184 -29.45 43.14 10.29
C GLU A 184 -30.13 42.13 9.36
N SER A 185 -29.44 41.07 8.93
CA SER A 185 -29.95 40.15 7.92
C SER A 185 -30.92 39.13 8.51
N ASN A 186 -32.09 38.97 7.87
CA ASN A 186 -33.06 37.93 8.21
C ASN A 186 -32.50 36.50 8.01
N ASN A 187 -31.66 36.32 6.99
CA ASN A 187 -30.94 35.08 6.75
C ASN A 187 -29.47 35.39 6.41
N PRO A 188 -28.57 35.40 7.42
CA PRO A 188 -27.16 35.68 7.22
C PRO A 188 -26.46 34.69 6.28
N TYR A 189 -26.88 33.42 6.25
CA TYR A 189 -26.30 32.40 5.35
C TYR A 189 -26.61 32.72 3.88
N SER A 190 -27.87 33.02 3.55
CA SER A 190 -28.26 33.41 2.19
C SER A 190 -27.56 34.70 1.73
N PHE A 191 -27.42 35.67 2.64
CA PHE A 191 -26.69 36.90 2.35
C PHE A 191 -25.22 36.64 2.04
N VAL A 192 -24.53 35.80 2.83
CA VAL A 192 -23.13 35.44 2.58
C VAL A 192 -22.99 34.70 1.25
N VAL A 193 -23.86 33.74 0.96
CA VAL A 193 -23.91 33.03 -0.33
C VAL A 193 -24.04 34.01 -1.50
N PHE A 194 -24.91 35.02 -1.36
CA PHE A 194 -25.06 36.08 -2.35
C PHE A 194 -23.77 36.89 -2.54
N LEU A 195 -23.15 37.35 -1.45
CA LEU A 195 -21.88 38.11 -1.52
C LEU A 195 -20.78 37.30 -2.21
N LEU A 196 -20.69 36.01 -1.90
CA LEU A 196 -19.74 35.10 -2.54
C LEU A 196 -20.05 34.96 -4.03
N ASN A 197 -21.29 34.70 -4.44
CA ASN A 197 -21.64 34.57 -5.87
C ASN A 197 -21.46 35.88 -6.66
N ASP A 198 -21.62 37.04 -6.00
CA ASP A 198 -21.44 38.35 -6.64
C ASP A 198 -19.97 38.77 -6.76
N SER A 199 -19.04 38.10 -6.07
CA SER A 199 -17.62 38.47 -6.07
C SER A 199 -16.90 38.10 -7.37
N HIS A 200 -15.86 38.85 -7.74
CA HIS A 200 -15.11 38.63 -8.99
C HIS A 200 -13.79 37.89 -8.78
N ASP A 201 -13.31 37.77 -7.54
CA ASP A 201 -12.03 37.18 -7.17
C ASP A 201 -12.11 35.68 -6.84
N LEU A 202 -13.24 35.04 -7.17
CA LEU A 202 -13.54 33.62 -6.92
C LEU A 202 -12.50 32.67 -7.51
N HIS A 203 -11.91 33.05 -8.64
CA HIS A 203 -10.89 32.29 -9.35
C HIS A 203 -9.49 32.42 -8.72
N VAL A 204 -9.28 33.39 -7.83
CA VAL A 204 -7.96 33.70 -7.28
C VAL A 204 -7.63 32.75 -6.13
N HIS A 205 -6.59 31.94 -6.30
CA HIS A 205 -6.14 30.96 -5.31
C HIS A 205 -5.33 31.61 -4.16
N LYS A 206 -5.90 32.59 -3.46
CA LYS A 206 -5.26 33.29 -2.32
C LYS A 206 -6.23 33.51 -1.17
N THR A 207 -5.74 33.39 0.06
CA THR A 207 -6.48 33.69 1.30
C THR A 207 -6.59 35.19 1.60
N SER A 208 -5.94 36.03 0.80
CA SER A 208 -6.02 37.50 0.89
C SER A 208 -7.17 38.09 0.05
N THR A 209 -8.03 37.26 -0.53
CA THR A 209 -9.16 37.65 -1.36
C THR A 209 -10.32 38.17 -0.51
N TYR A 210 -11.17 39.01 -1.09
CA TYR A 210 -12.40 39.49 -0.48
C TYR A 210 -13.31 38.32 -0.15
N SER A 211 -13.56 37.43 -1.12
CA SER A 211 -14.43 36.26 -0.94
C SER A 211 -13.99 35.36 0.22
N TYR A 212 -12.69 35.08 0.35
CA TYR A 212 -12.17 34.28 1.45
C TYR A 212 -12.29 35.00 2.79
N ALA A 213 -11.97 36.31 2.83
CA ALA A 213 -12.04 37.09 4.05
C ALA A 213 -13.48 37.21 4.58
N ILE A 214 -14.46 37.42 3.69
CA ILE A 214 -15.90 37.43 4.02
C ILE A 214 -16.34 36.08 4.60
N CYS A 215 -16.01 34.96 3.93
CA CYS A 215 -16.40 33.63 4.42
C CYS A 215 -15.74 33.28 5.76
N LYS A 216 -14.47 33.65 5.95
CA LYS A 216 -13.75 33.44 7.20
C LYS A 216 -14.30 34.29 8.33
N GLU A 217 -14.61 35.55 8.06
CA GLU A 217 -15.22 36.43 9.04
C GLU A 217 -16.62 35.95 9.43
N PHE A 218 -17.38 35.42 8.48
CA PHE A 218 -18.67 34.80 8.76
C PHE A 218 -18.53 33.56 9.67
N ASP A 219 -17.57 32.67 9.41
CA ASP A 219 -17.29 31.52 10.28
C ASP A 219 -16.91 31.94 11.72
N ASN A 220 -16.09 32.99 11.84
CA ASN A 220 -15.73 33.57 13.14
C ASN A 220 -16.96 34.17 13.85
N TRP A 221 -17.78 34.93 13.12
CA TRP A 221 -18.97 35.57 13.66
C TRP A 221 -20.00 34.56 14.16
N LEU A 222 -20.22 33.46 13.42
CA LEU A 222 -21.09 32.35 13.84
C LEU A 222 -20.68 31.73 15.18
N SER A 223 -19.38 31.78 15.51
CA SER A 223 -18.81 31.28 16.76
C SER A 223 -18.73 32.33 17.87
N SER A 224 -19.14 33.57 17.59
CA SER A 224 -19.02 34.70 18.51
C SER A 224 -20.30 34.95 19.32
N HIS A 225 -20.16 35.62 20.45
CA HIS A 225 -21.29 36.07 21.28
C HIS A 225 -22.20 37.11 20.57
N GLN A 226 -21.76 37.66 19.43
CA GLN A 226 -22.52 38.62 18.62
C GLN A 226 -23.43 37.94 17.60
N CYS A 227 -23.35 36.61 17.46
CA CYS A 227 -24.21 35.83 16.58
C CYS A 227 -25.66 35.87 17.08
N ASN A 228 -26.58 36.35 16.24
CA ASN A 228 -28.01 36.42 16.54
C ASN A 228 -28.84 35.31 15.85
N VAL A 229 -28.19 34.33 15.22
CA VAL A 229 -28.87 33.19 14.57
C VAL A 229 -29.36 32.21 15.63
N ARG A 230 -30.64 32.33 16.01
CA ARG A 230 -31.27 31.47 17.03
C ARG A 230 -31.66 30.08 16.52
N ASN A 231 -32.17 29.99 15.28
CA ASN A 231 -32.61 28.74 14.65
C ASN A 231 -31.80 28.46 13.39
N LYS A 232 -30.62 27.84 13.53
CA LYS A 232 -29.77 27.48 12.39
C LYS A 232 -30.51 26.67 11.31
N GLY A 233 -31.38 25.73 11.70
CA GLY A 233 -32.13 24.89 10.76
C GLY A 233 -33.14 25.65 9.89
N GLN A 234 -33.61 26.84 10.31
CA GLN A 234 -34.50 27.70 9.52
C GLN A 234 -33.72 28.58 8.52
N CYS A 235 -32.48 28.96 8.86
CA CYS A 235 -31.64 29.75 7.98
C CYS A 235 -30.83 28.90 6.98
N LEU A 236 -30.42 27.69 7.39
CA LEU A 236 -29.55 26.80 6.63
C LEU A 236 -30.37 25.72 5.89
N THR A 237 -31.24 26.18 4.98
CA THR A 237 -32.12 25.31 4.20
C THR A 237 -31.34 24.46 3.17
N PRO A 238 -31.91 23.36 2.66
CA PRO A 238 -31.30 22.56 1.60
C PRO A 238 -30.89 23.37 0.37
N GLU A 239 -31.67 24.40 0.01
CA GLU A 239 -31.40 25.30 -1.13
C GLU A 239 -30.15 26.14 -0.87
N VAL A 240 -30.02 26.73 0.32
CA VAL A 240 -28.84 27.51 0.72
C VAL A 240 -27.59 26.63 0.75
N LYS A 241 -27.72 25.40 1.24
CA LYS A 241 -26.64 24.41 1.26
C LYS A 241 -26.20 24.01 -0.15
N LEU A 242 -27.15 23.78 -1.06
CA LEU A 242 -26.87 23.43 -2.45
C LEU A 242 -26.18 24.59 -3.19
N GLU A 243 -26.61 25.82 -2.93
CA GLU A 243 -26.00 27.02 -3.50
C GLU A 243 -24.57 27.23 -2.99
N ALA A 244 -24.37 27.08 -1.67
CA ALA A 244 -23.04 27.10 -1.08
C ALA A 244 -22.12 26.02 -1.67
N LEU A 245 -22.66 24.82 -1.96
CA LEU A 245 -21.92 23.75 -2.62
C LEU A 245 -21.51 24.12 -4.05
N ASN A 246 -22.44 24.65 -4.85
CA ASN A 246 -22.20 25.09 -6.22
C ASN A 246 -21.13 26.19 -6.30
N ILE A 247 -21.13 27.07 -5.30
CA ILE A 247 -20.10 28.07 -5.07
C ILE A 247 -18.78 27.35 -4.75
N ALA A 248 -18.75 26.45 -3.77
CA ALA A 248 -17.54 25.79 -3.28
C ALA A 248 -16.73 25.04 -4.37
N VAL A 249 -17.40 24.44 -5.37
CA VAL A 249 -16.74 23.73 -6.49
C VAL A 249 -15.90 24.67 -7.36
N ARG A 250 -16.17 25.97 -7.32
CA ARG A 250 -15.47 26.98 -8.12
C ARG A 250 -14.16 27.48 -7.48
N TYR A 251 -13.87 27.10 -6.22
CA TYR A 251 -12.75 27.64 -5.44
C TYR A 251 -11.62 26.63 -5.17
N HIS A 252 -10.51 27.14 -4.64
CA HIS A 252 -9.43 26.32 -4.12
C HIS A 252 -9.85 25.50 -2.89
N SER A 253 -9.08 24.44 -2.63
CA SER A 253 -9.31 23.48 -1.54
C SER A 253 -9.52 24.12 -0.16
N VAL A 254 -8.73 25.15 0.21
CA VAL A 254 -8.87 25.80 1.53
C VAL A 254 -10.23 26.49 1.70
N MET A 255 -10.74 27.17 0.67
CA MET A 255 -12.08 27.79 0.71
C MET A 255 -13.16 26.72 0.72
N LEU A 256 -13.01 25.64 -0.05
CA LEU A 256 -13.92 24.50 0.00
C LEU A 256 -14.04 23.92 1.41
N GLN A 257 -12.92 23.72 2.12
CA GLN A 257 -12.94 23.24 3.50
C GLN A 257 -13.65 24.21 4.45
N LEU A 258 -13.47 25.52 4.25
CA LEU A 258 -14.15 26.54 5.01
C LEU A 258 -15.66 26.51 4.76
N ILE A 259 -16.11 26.51 3.49
CA ILE A 259 -17.53 26.44 3.13
C ILE A 259 -18.17 25.15 3.66
N LEU A 260 -17.52 24.00 3.51
CA LEU A 260 -18.02 22.72 4.03
C LEU A 260 -18.25 22.75 5.55
N LYS A 261 -17.39 23.45 6.29
CA LYS A 261 -17.51 23.64 7.74
C LYS A 261 -18.62 24.64 8.05
N THR A 262 -18.54 25.84 7.49
CA THR A 262 -19.39 26.99 7.81
C THR A 262 -20.86 26.73 7.47
N PHE A 263 -21.13 26.01 6.37
CA PHE A 263 -22.48 25.63 5.95
C PHE A 263 -22.89 24.22 6.41
N GLU A 264 -22.16 23.64 7.37
CA GLU A 264 -22.46 22.36 8.00
C GLU A 264 -22.80 21.26 6.97
N LEU A 265 -22.01 21.16 5.90
CA LEU A 265 -22.27 20.25 4.77
C LEU A 265 -21.78 18.80 5.03
N ARG A 266 -21.14 18.56 6.17
CA ARG A 266 -20.60 17.24 6.55
C ARG A 266 -21.55 16.48 7.47
N HIS A 267 -22.71 16.09 6.95
CA HIS A 267 -23.71 15.34 7.72
C HIS A 267 -24.37 14.23 6.90
N LYS A 268 -25.04 13.30 7.59
CA LYS A 268 -25.86 12.26 6.95
C LYS A 268 -27.13 12.88 6.36
N GLY A 269 -27.60 12.38 5.22
CA GLY A 269 -28.81 12.88 4.55
C GLY A 269 -28.57 13.95 3.47
N ASN A 270 -27.35 14.07 2.96
CA ASN A 270 -27.02 14.92 1.81
C ASN A 270 -27.48 14.34 0.45
N GLU A 271 -28.33 13.32 0.45
CA GLU A 271 -28.78 12.59 -0.75
C GLU A 271 -29.48 13.51 -1.76
N TYR A 272 -30.14 14.58 -1.28
CA TYR A 272 -30.76 15.60 -2.14
C TYR A 272 -29.74 16.34 -3.04
N MET A 273 -28.45 16.30 -2.73
CA MET A 273 -27.39 16.92 -3.54
C MET A 273 -26.87 15.99 -4.67
N LEU A 274 -27.25 14.71 -4.67
CA LEU A 274 -26.78 13.73 -5.66
C LEU A 274 -27.05 14.13 -7.12
N PRO A 275 -28.21 14.70 -7.50
CA PRO A 275 -28.46 15.12 -8.88
C PRO A 275 -27.42 16.14 -9.37
N GLU A 276 -27.03 17.08 -8.53
CA GLU A 276 -26.04 18.10 -8.89
C GLU A 276 -24.64 17.50 -9.05
N ILE A 277 -24.25 16.56 -8.18
CA ILE A 277 -22.97 15.84 -8.29
C ILE A 277 -22.96 14.96 -9.56
N LYS A 278 -24.06 14.29 -9.88
CA LYS A 278 -24.20 13.47 -11.10
C LYS A 278 -24.08 14.30 -12.38
N ARG A 279 -24.52 15.57 -12.37
CA ARG A 279 -24.30 16.49 -13.49
C ARG A 279 -22.81 16.74 -13.79
N PHE A 280 -21.95 16.75 -12.77
CA PHE A 280 -20.50 16.82 -12.97
C PHE A 280 -19.95 15.53 -13.58
N LEU A 281 -20.51 14.37 -13.20
CA LEU A 281 -20.16 13.07 -13.77
C LEU A 281 -20.51 12.99 -15.26
N GLU A 282 -21.71 13.43 -15.65
CA GLU A 282 -22.14 13.53 -17.05
C GLU A 282 -21.18 14.40 -17.89
N LYS A 283 -20.64 15.46 -17.29
CA LYS A 283 -19.63 16.35 -17.89
C LYS A 283 -18.20 15.80 -17.81
N LYS A 284 -18.00 14.55 -17.36
CA LYS A 284 -16.70 13.89 -17.17
C LYS A 284 -15.75 14.66 -16.24
N LYS A 285 -16.30 15.41 -15.27
CA LYS A 285 -15.55 16.17 -14.24
C LYS A 285 -15.30 15.33 -12.99
N PHE A 286 -14.49 14.27 -13.11
CA PHE A 286 -14.29 13.27 -12.06
C PHE A 286 -13.61 13.80 -10.78
N ASN A 287 -12.74 14.81 -10.91
CA ASN A 287 -12.05 15.36 -9.75
C ASN A 287 -13.03 16.04 -8.79
N GLU A 288 -13.93 16.84 -9.36
CA GLU A 288 -14.99 17.55 -8.66
C GLU A 288 -15.96 16.55 -8.03
N CYS A 289 -16.40 15.52 -8.77
CA CYS A 289 -17.25 14.46 -8.21
C CYS A 289 -16.60 13.78 -7.01
N ALA A 290 -15.33 13.37 -7.12
CA ALA A 290 -14.60 12.71 -6.04
C ALA A 290 -14.42 13.61 -4.82
N MET A 291 -14.11 14.91 -5.04
CA MET A 291 -13.98 15.88 -3.97
C MET A 291 -15.31 16.08 -3.24
N LEU A 292 -16.41 16.23 -3.97
CA LEU A 292 -17.74 16.46 -3.41
C LEU A 292 -18.26 15.21 -2.70
N ALA A 293 -18.37 14.08 -3.40
CA ALA A 293 -18.84 12.83 -2.83
C ALA A 293 -18.00 12.43 -1.61
N GLY A 294 -16.67 12.59 -1.70
CA GLY A 294 -15.72 12.33 -0.62
C GLY A 294 -15.96 13.16 0.65
N ASN A 295 -16.21 14.46 0.50
CA ASN A 295 -16.40 15.36 1.64
C ASN A 295 -17.82 15.35 2.20
N LEU A 296 -18.82 15.03 1.38
CA LEU A 296 -20.24 15.00 1.77
C LEU A 296 -20.67 13.65 2.36
N GLY A 297 -19.82 12.62 2.29
CA GLY A 297 -20.15 11.27 2.76
C GLY A 297 -21.13 10.54 1.85
N LEU A 298 -21.04 10.77 0.53
CA LEU A 298 -21.95 10.23 -0.49
C LEU A 298 -21.28 9.18 -1.39
N GLN A 299 -20.10 8.67 -1.01
CA GLN A 299 -19.33 7.73 -1.82
C GLN A 299 -20.16 6.51 -2.21
N ASP A 300 -20.92 5.91 -1.28
CA ASP A 300 -21.69 4.67 -1.48
C ASP A 300 -22.78 4.78 -2.57
N HIS A 301 -23.09 5.97 -3.07
CA HIS A 301 -24.02 6.19 -4.19
C HIS A 301 -23.37 6.13 -5.57
N PHE A 302 -22.06 5.93 -5.65
CA PHE A 302 -21.30 5.87 -6.89
C PHE A 302 -20.59 4.52 -7.01
N THR A 303 -20.57 3.96 -8.22
CA THR A 303 -19.75 2.78 -8.51
C THR A 303 -18.28 3.17 -8.64
N ILE A 304 -17.39 2.18 -8.58
CA ILE A 304 -15.96 2.45 -8.78
C ILE A 304 -15.67 2.92 -10.21
N GLU A 305 -16.44 2.47 -11.20
CA GLU A 305 -16.30 2.84 -12.62
C GLU A 305 -16.64 4.32 -12.86
N GLU A 306 -17.56 4.89 -12.08
CA GLU A 306 -17.98 6.28 -12.22
C GLU A 306 -16.92 7.27 -11.71
N ILE A 307 -16.23 6.95 -10.62
CA ILE A 307 -15.30 7.89 -9.96
C ILE A 307 -13.89 7.31 -9.82
N ALA A 308 -13.75 6.18 -9.13
CA ALA A 308 -12.44 5.66 -8.74
C ALA A 308 -11.58 5.24 -9.96
N VAL A 309 -12.16 4.53 -10.92
CA VAL A 309 -11.48 4.08 -12.15
C VAL A 309 -10.98 5.26 -12.98
N PRO A 310 -11.79 6.29 -13.29
CA PRO A 310 -11.29 7.51 -13.93
C PRO A 310 -10.11 8.16 -13.21
N LEU A 311 -10.15 8.27 -11.87
CA LEU A 311 -9.03 8.83 -11.11
C LEU A 311 -7.76 7.98 -11.23
N ILE A 312 -7.88 6.66 -11.24
CA ILE A 312 -6.75 5.73 -11.45
C ILE A 312 -6.15 5.95 -12.85
N LEU A 313 -7.00 5.96 -13.88
CA LEU A 313 -6.59 6.14 -15.27
C LEU A 313 -5.96 7.52 -15.55
N GLN A 314 -6.39 8.56 -14.83
CA GLN A 314 -5.81 9.92 -14.88
C GLN A 314 -4.60 10.11 -13.94
N ASN A 315 -4.19 9.08 -13.21
CA ASN A 315 -3.11 9.11 -12.22
C ASN A 315 -3.33 10.16 -11.10
N LYS A 316 -4.57 10.33 -10.64
CA LYS A 316 -5.00 11.23 -9.56
C LYS A 316 -5.06 10.51 -8.20
N LEU A 317 -3.99 9.79 -7.85
CA LEU A 317 -3.97 8.85 -6.72
C LEU A 317 -4.19 9.51 -5.35
N ASN A 318 -3.70 10.74 -5.14
CA ASN A 318 -3.93 11.47 -3.88
C ASN A 318 -5.41 11.77 -3.64
N LEU A 319 -6.14 12.09 -4.72
CA LEU A 319 -7.57 12.35 -4.67
C LEU A 319 -8.34 11.05 -4.46
N LEU A 320 -7.96 9.97 -5.16
CA LEU A 320 -8.51 8.63 -4.96
C LEU A 320 -8.43 8.20 -3.49
N GLU A 321 -7.26 8.33 -2.85
CA GLU A 321 -7.09 7.97 -1.44
C GLU A 321 -7.91 8.84 -0.49
N THR A 322 -8.11 10.11 -0.84
CA THR A 322 -8.96 11.01 -0.05
C THR A 322 -10.43 10.61 -0.18
N TYR A 323 -10.86 10.25 -1.40
CA TYR A 323 -12.20 9.79 -1.71
C TYR A 323 -12.55 8.46 -1.00
N LEU A 324 -11.64 7.47 -1.05
CA LEU A 324 -11.84 6.14 -0.44
C LEU A 324 -11.79 6.14 1.09
N ARG A 325 -11.40 7.25 1.74
CA ARG A 325 -11.24 7.29 3.20
C ARG A 325 -12.56 6.98 3.91
N GLY A 326 -12.53 6.05 4.87
CA GLY A 326 -13.69 5.68 5.69
C GLY A 326 -14.73 4.75 5.02
N HIS A 327 -14.46 4.27 3.80
CA HIS A 327 -15.41 3.47 3.00
C HIS A 327 -14.82 2.10 2.62
N PRO A 328 -14.88 1.09 3.51
CA PRO A 328 -14.22 -0.21 3.31
C PRO A 328 -14.75 -0.98 2.08
N GLY A 329 -16.04 -0.86 1.77
CA GLY A 329 -16.62 -1.49 0.58
C GLY A 329 -15.93 -1.05 -0.71
N GLN A 330 -15.79 0.26 -0.91
CA GLN A 330 -15.09 0.80 -2.08
C GLN A 330 -13.58 0.56 -2.04
N GLN A 331 -12.95 0.58 -0.86
CA GLN A 331 -11.53 0.26 -0.72
C GLN A 331 -11.23 -1.14 -1.25
N THR A 332 -12.03 -2.12 -0.84
CA THR A 332 -11.91 -3.51 -1.30
C THR A 332 -12.21 -3.63 -2.79
N GLU A 333 -13.27 -2.98 -3.29
CA GLU A 333 -13.64 -3.04 -4.71
C GLU A 333 -12.55 -2.46 -5.62
N VAL A 334 -11.96 -1.32 -5.24
CA VAL A 334 -10.84 -0.71 -5.99
C VAL A 334 -9.62 -1.63 -5.99
N VAL A 335 -9.29 -2.26 -4.87
CA VAL A 335 -8.14 -3.19 -4.80
C VAL A 335 -8.40 -4.43 -5.66
N ARG A 336 -9.61 -4.98 -5.64
CA ARG A 336 -10.01 -6.11 -6.50
C ARG A 336 -9.93 -5.74 -7.98
N PHE A 337 -10.43 -4.56 -8.35
CA PHE A 337 -10.34 -4.05 -9.72
C PHE A 337 -8.87 -3.92 -10.17
N LEU A 338 -7.99 -3.37 -9.33
CA LEU A 338 -6.56 -3.26 -9.66
C LEU A 338 -5.88 -4.64 -9.82
N ASP A 339 -6.33 -5.65 -9.09
CA ASP A 339 -5.88 -7.03 -9.26
C ASP A 339 -6.34 -7.63 -10.60
N GLN A 340 -7.60 -7.42 -10.98
CA GLN A 340 -8.12 -7.83 -12.29
C GLN A 340 -7.32 -7.21 -13.44
N LEU A 341 -6.93 -5.93 -13.33
CA LEU A 341 -6.05 -5.29 -14.31
C LEU A 341 -4.66 -5.96 -14.43
N CYS A 342 -4.24 -6.72 -13.41
CA CYS A 342 -2.98 -7.45 -13.42
C CYS A 342 -3.07 -8.85 -14.05
N GLU A 343 -4.27 -9.31 -14.42
CA GLU A 343 -4.47 -10.60 -15.09
C GLU A 343 -3.69 -10.68 -16.41
N LYS A 344 -3.20 -11.88 -16.76
CA LYS A 344 -2.28 -12.11 -17.89
C LYS A 344 -2.83 -11.61 -19.22
N ASN A 345 -4.14 -11.78 -19.45
CA ASN A 345 -4.82 -11.50 -20.70
C ASN A 345 -5.67 -10.22 -20.70
N TYR A 346 -5.65 -9.44 -19.61
CA TYR A 346 -6.47 -8.23 -19.51
C TYR A 346 -6.01 -7.14 -20.49
N ARG A 347 -6.95 -6.63 -21.29
CA ARG A 347 -6.68 -5.56 -22.27
C ARG A 347 -7.25 -4.23 -21.79
N ILE A 348 -6.40 -3.42 -21.14
CA ILE A 348 -6.80 -2.12 -20.60
C ILE A 348 -7.35 -1.14 -21.65
N ASN A 349 -6.92 -1.27 -22.91
CA ASN A 349 -7.41 -0.44 -24.00
C ASN A 349 -8.92 -0.62 -24.22
N ASN A 350 -9.47 -1.82 -24.01
CA ASN A 350 -10.90 -2.06 -24.16
C ASN A 350 -11.70 -1.29 -23.10
N LEU A 351 -11.20 -1.27 -21.86
CA LEU A 351 -11.78 -0.51 -20.75
C LEU A 351 -11.73 1.00 -21.00
N VAL A 352 -10.60 1.50 -21.52
CA VAL A 352 -10.46 2.93 -21.84
C VAL A 352 -11.42 3.34 -22.95
N SER A 353 -11.60 2.49 -23.97
CA SER A 353 -12.55 2.74 -25.04
C SER A 353 -14.01 2.67 -24.57
N SER A 354 -14.36 1.76 -23.66
CA SER A 354 -15.74 1.60 -23.20
C SER A 354 -16.21 2.71 -22.26
N LEU A 355 -15.32 3.29 -21.47
CA LEU A 355 -15.65 4.35 -20.51
C LEU A 355 -15.46 5.77 -21.05
N GLU A 356 -14.87 5.91 -22.24
CA GLU A 356 -14.61 7.20 -22.91
C GLU A 356 -13.97 8.28 -22.01
N ILE A 357 -13.00 7.87 -21.17
CA ILE A 357 -12.42 8.76 -20.17
C ILE A 357 -11.38 9.71 -20.81
N PRO A 358 -11.48 11.04 -20.62
CA PRO A 358 -10.48 12.00 -21.09
C PRO A 358 -9.15 11.89 -20.33
N ASP A 359 -8.06 12.32 -20.99
CA ASP A 359 -6.72 12.53 -20.42
C ASP A 359 -6.05 11.31 -19.74
N VAL A 360 -6.36 10.09 -20.19
CA VAL A 360 -5.79 8.86 -19.66
C VAL A 360 -4.25 8.84 -19.75
N LYS A 361 -3.60 8.51 -18.63
CA LYS A 361 -2.14 8.46 -18.49
C LYS A 361 -1.61 7.03 -18.67
N MET A 362 -1.63 6.55 -19.92
CA MET A 362 -1.25 5.17 -20.28
C MET A 362 0.13 4.72 -19.79
N ASN A 363 1.09 5.63 -19.71
CA ASN A 363 2.45 5.35 -19.22
C ASN A 363 2.49 4.86 -17.76
N HIS A 364 1.49 5.22 -16.94
CA HIS A 364 1.41 4.81 -15.54
C HIS A 364 0.63 3.50 -15.31
N LEU A 365 -0.01 2.97 -16.36
CA LEU A 365 -0.89 1.80 -16.29
C LEU A 365 -0.19 0.49 -16.66
N GLN A 366 1.13 0.43 -16.48
CA GLN A 366 1.88 -0.82 -16.63
C GLN A 366 1.54 -1.79 -15.48
N ARG A 367 1.47 -3.09 -15.76
CA ARG A 367 1.15 -4.13 -14.76
C ARG A 367 1.99 -4.03 -13.48
N LYS A 368 3.29 -3.72 -13.60
CA LYS A 368 4.18 -3.50 -12.44
C LYS A 368 3.76 -2.31 -11.58
N SER A 369 3.30 -1.22 -12.20
CA SER A 369 2.85 -0.01 -11.51
C SER A 369 1.50 -0.25 -10.82
N ILE A 370 0.57 -0.90 -11.51
CA ILE A 370 -0.75 -1.28 -10.98
C ILE A 370 -0.60 -2.24 -9.80
N SER A 371 0.23 -3.28 -9.94
CA SER A 371 0.53 -4.23 -8.86
C SER A 371 1.11 -3.54 -7.63
N LYS A 372 2.05 -2.59 -7.81
CA LYS A 372 2.59 -1.79 -6.70
C LYS A 372 1.52 -0.92 -6.03
N LEU A 373 0.61 -0.34 -6.81
CA LEU A 373 -0.50 0.45 -6.28
C LEU A 373 -1.46 -0.41 -5.46
N ALA A 374 -1.91 -1.54 -6.02
CA ALA A 374 -2.81 -2.49 -5.36
C ALA A 374 -2.23 -2.98 -4.03
N ILE A 375 -0.96 -3.43 -4.01
CA ILE A 375 -0.30 -3.88 -2.78
C ILE A 375 -0.23 -2.75 -1.74
N ARG A 376 0.08 -1.53 -2.17
CA ARG A 376 0.17 -0.39 -1.26
C ARG A 376 -1.18 -0.06 -0.65
N LEU A 377 -2.26 -0.06 -1.45
CA LEU A 377 -3.62 0.20 -0.96
C LEU A 377 -4.12 -0.94 -0.08
N ALA A 378 -3.87 -2.18 -0.46
CA ALA A 378 -4.22 -3.34 0.33
C ALA A 378 -3.53 -3.27 1.70
N LYS A 379 -2.23 -2.94 1.76
CA LYS A 379 -1.50 -2.74 3.03
C LYS A 379 -2.01 -1.55 3.83
N LEU A 380 -2.40 -0.47 3.16
CA LEU A 380 -2.91 0.75 3.79
C LEU A 380 -4.25 0.50 4.49
N TYR A 381 -5.12 -0.28 3.85
CA TYR A 381 -6.49 -0.57 4.31
C TYR A 381 -6.63 -1.95 4.96
N GLU A 382 -5.52 -2.67 5.17
CA GLU A 382 -5.48 -3.99 5.81
C GLU A 382 -6.38 -5.03 5.09
N ILE A 383 -6.45 -4.94 3.76
CA ILE A 383 -7.22 -5.87 2.92
C ILE A 383 -6.46 -7.19 2.77
N PRO A 384 -7.08 -8.36 3.02
CA PRO A 384 -6.45 -9.67 2.87
C PRO A 384 -6.03 -10.00 1.43
N ASN A 385 -5.04 -10.90 1.30
CA ASN A 385 -4.51 -11.32 -0.01
C ASN A 385 -5.52 -12.05 -0.90
N GLU A 386 -6.58 -12.62 -0.31
CA GLU A 386 -7.66 -13.29 -1.06
C GLU A 386 -8.37 -12.35 -2.04
N PHE A 387 -8.28 -11.04 -1.81
CA PHE A 387 -8.81 -10.00 -2.71
C PHE A 387 -7.83 -9.58 -3.82
N ILE A 388 -6.59 -10.08 -3.83
CA ILE A 388 -5.57 -9.80 -4.86
C ILE A 388 -4.87 -11.08 -5.41
N PRO A 389 -5.63 -12.11 -5.83
CA PRO A 389 -5.07 -13.41 -6.21
C PRO A 389 -4.15 -13.36 -7.44
N ASN A 390 -4.41 -12.49 -8.43
CA ASN A 390 -3.59 -12.41 -9.64
C ASN A 390 -2.20 -11.86 -9.33
N ILE A 391 -2.12 -10.82 -8.48
CA ILE A 391 -0.87 -10.22 -8.04
C ILE A 391 -0.07 -11.18 -7.18
N VAL A 392 -0.72 -11.88 -6.25
CA VAL A 392 -0.07 -12.90 -5.40
C VAL A 392 0.52 -14.00 -6.27
N THR A 393 -0.26 -14.53 -7.21
CA THR A 393 0.19 -15.58 -8.15
C THR A 393 1.38 -15.11 -8.99
N ALA A 394 1.30 -13.91 -9.57
CA ALA A 394 2.39 -13.34 -10.38
C ALA A 394 3.70 -13.13 -9.58
N ARG A 395 3.58 -12.78 -8.28
CA ARG A 395 4.75 -12.63 -7.39
C ARG A 395 5.34 -13.99 -6.99
N GLY A 396 4.50 -14.97 -6.66
CA GLY A 396 4.93 -16.33 -6.35
C GLY A 396 5.67 -16.97 -7.53
N LEU A 397 5.14 -16.86 -8.75
CA LEU A 397 5.84 -17.28 -9.97
C LEU A 397 7.19 -16.57 -10.18
N GLY A 398 7.26 -15.27 -9.85
CA GLY A 398 8.51 -14.51 -9.90
C GLY A 398 9.54 -15.00 -8.88
N ALA A 399 9.12 -15.29 -7.66
CA ALA A 399 9.97 -15.85 -6.61
C ALA A 399 10.46 -17.26 -6.96
N LEU A 400 9.56 -18.13 -7.45
CA LEU A 400 9.88 -19.47 -7.93
C LEU A 400 10.98 -19.44 -9.00
N ARG A 401 10.83 -18.59 -10.03
CA ARG A 401 11.85 -18.45 -11.09
C ARG A 401 13.20 -18.00 -10.54
N PHE A 402 13.20 -17.12 -9.56
CA PHE A 402 14.42 -16.69 -8.89
C PHE A 402 15.08 -17.85 -8.11
N LEU A 403 14.30 -18.63 -7.37
CA LEU A 403 14.81 -19.79 -6.61
C LEU A 403 15.36 -20.89 -7.53
N LEU A 404 14.70 -21.16 -8.66
CA LEU A 404 15.18 -22.11 -9.66
C LEU A 404 16.50 -21.66 -10.28
N TYR A 405 16.62 -20.36 -10.62
CA TYR A 405 17.87 -19.79 -11.10
C TYR A 405 19.00 -19.91 -10.06
N LYS A 406 18.72 -19.62 -8.79
CA LYS A 406 19.71 -19.75 -7.71
C LYS A 406 20.21 -21.18 -7.51
N ARG A 407 19.34 -22.18 -7.60
CA ARG A 407 19.72 -23.60 -7.49
C ARG A 407 20.44 -24.10 -8.74
N TYR A 408 19.79 -24.07 -9.90
CA TYR A 408 20.29 -24.77 -11.09
C TYR A 408 21.27 -23.96 -11.94
N THR A 409 21.41 -22.64 -11.71
CA THR A 409 22.34 -21.79 -12.46
C THR A 409 23.48 -21.26 -11.59
N GLU A 410 23.21 -20.77 -10.39
CA GLU A 410 24.25 -20.23 -9.51
C GLU A 410 24.85 -21.26 -8.52
N ASN A 411 24.16 -22.37 -8.23
CA ASN A 411 24.54 -23.34 -7.19
C ASN A 411 24.83 -22.68 -5.82
N SER A 412 24.07 -21.64 -5.45
CA SER A 412 24.39 -20.78 -4.29
C SER A 412 23.51 -21.01 -3.05
N LEU A 413 22.62 -22.00 -3.05
CA LEU A 413 21.71 -22.32 -1.95
C LEU A 413 21.95 -23.73 -1.41
N ALA A 414 21.94 -23.89 -0.08
CA ALA A 414 21.97 -25.22 0.53
C ALA A 414 20.71 -26.03 0.16
N PRO A 415 20.80 -27.37 -0.06
CA PRO A 415 19.67 -28.18 -0.49
C PRO A 415 18.40 -28.02 0.37
N GLY A 416 18.54 -28.08 1.71
CA GLY A 416 17.42 -27.89 2.64
C GLY A 416 16.87 -26.46 2.69
N SER A 417 17.73 -25.45 2.50
CA SER A 417 17.34 -24.03 2.41
C SER A 417 16.46 -23.75 1.20
N TRP A 418 16.80 -24.37 0.06
CA TRP A 418 16.05 -24.20 -1.18
C TRP A 418 14.65 -24.81 -1.09
N GLU A 419 14.51 -26.01 -0.52
CA GLU A 419 13.21 -26.67 -0.40
C GLU A 419 12.24 -25.89 0.49
N ASP A 420 12.70 -25.40 1.64
CA ASP A 420 11.89 -24.56 2.51
C ASP A 420 11.53 -23.22 1.82
N SER A 421 12.46 -22.63 1.05
CA SER A 421 12.19 -21.43 0.25
C SER A 421 11.14 -21.66 -0.84
N VAL A 422 11.18 -22.83 -1.50
CA VAL A 422 10.20 -23.22 -2.51
C VAL A 422 8.84 -23.45 -1.87
N LYS A 423 8.76 -24.18 -0.74
CA LYS A 423 7.50 -24.35 0.03
C LYS A 423 6.87 -23.01 0.36
N ASN A 424 7.65 -22.08 0.87
CA ASN A 424 7.17 -20.74 1.23
C ASN A 424 6.75 -19.90 0.03
N ALA A 425 7.47 -19.95 -1.10
CA ALA A 425 7.16 -19.16 -2.29
C ALA A 425 5.94 -19.70 -3.07
N VAL A 426 5.75 -21.02 -3.07
CA VAL A 426 4.68 -21.72 -3.79
C VAL A 426 3.40 -21.77 -2.96
N GLY A 427 3.51 -22.12 -1.67
CA GLY A 427 2.39 -22.24 -0.74
C GLY A 427 1.31 -23.19 -1.24
N ASP A 428 0.05 -22.89 -0.89
CA ASP A 428 -1.13 -23.68 -1.26
C ASP A 428 -1.69 -23.33 -2.65
N ASN A 429 -1.00 -22.49 -3.43
CA ASN A 429 -1.48 -22.05 -4.73
C ASN A 429 -1.20 -23.10 -5.80
N GLU A 430 -2.23 -23.86 -6.17
CA GLU A 430 -2.16 -24.94 -7.17
C GLU A 430 -1.54 -24.49 -8.51
N THR A 431 -1.80 -23.26 -8.96
CA THR A 431 -1.22 -22.75 -10.23
C THR A 431 0.29 -22.63 -10.15
N ILE A 432 0.82 -22.19 -9.00
CA ILE A 432 2.27 -22.08 -8.79
C ILE A 432 2.89 -23.47 -8.57
N GLN A 433 2.18 -24.38 -7.89
CA GLN A 433 2.62 -25.77 -7.68
C GLN A 433 2.80 -26.50 -9.02
N ILE A 434 1.84 -26.37 -9.94
CA ILE A 434 1.94 -26.95 -11.29
C ILE A 434 3.12 -26.35 -12.06
N GLU A 435 3.28 -25.01 -12.03
CA GLU A 435 4.41 -24.36 -12.70
C GLU A 435 5.77 -24.79 -12.12
N LEU A 436 5.90 -25.01 -10.81
CA LEU A 436 7.13 -25.53 -10.20
C LEU A 436 7.55 -26.85 -10.86
N VAL A 437 6.61 -27.80 -10.96
CA VAL A 437 6.89 -29.13 -11.48
C VAL A 437 7.26 -29.07 -12.97
N GLU A 438 6.57 -28.26 -13.76
CA GLU A 438 6.85 -28.06 -15.19
C GLU A 438 8.19 -27.35 -15.43
N GLN A 439 8.53 -26.34 -14.62
CA GLN A 439 9.81 -25.64 -14.73
C GLN A 439 10.99 -26.54 -14.35
N LEU A 440 10.85 -27.42 -13.36
CA LEU A 440 11.88 -28.40 -12.98
C LEU A 440 12.20 -29.37 -14.14
N MET A 441 11.20 -29.73 -14.95
CA MET A 441 11.44 -30.49 -16.18
C MET A 441 12.30 -29.73 -17.19
N CYS A 442 12.13 -28.40 -17.28
CA CYS A 442 12.97 -27.57 -18.15
C CYS A 442 14.45 -27.59 -17.73
N TYR A 443 14.73 -27.90 -16.46
CA TYR A 443 16.08 -28.12 -15.92
C TYR A 443 16.52 -29.59 -15.95
N ASN A 444 15.72 -30.48 -16.57
CA ASN A 444 15.95 -31.91 -16.67
C ASN A 444 15.98 -32.66 -15.32
N ASP A 445 15.32 -32.13 -14.29
CA ASP A 445 15.23 -32.75 -12.96
C ASP A 445 13.85 -33.41 -12.75
N ILE A 446 13.62 -34.49 -13.49
CA ILE A 446 12.34 -35.22 -13.51
C ILE A 446 12.04 -35.86 -12.14
N LYS A 447 13.07 -36.30 -11.42
CA LYS A 447 12.92 -36.88 -10.07
C LYS A 447 12.43 -35.84 -9.08
N ALA A 448 13.00 -34.62 -9.08
CA ALA A 448 12.49 -33.54 -8.24
C ALA A 448 11.07 -33.14 -8.64
N SER A 449 10.76 -33.04 -9.93
CA SER A 449 9.39 -32.79 -10.42
C SER A 449 8.39 -33.78 -9.83
N ALA A 450 8.67 -35.09 -9.92
CA ALA A 450 7.78 -36.13 -9.40
C ALA A 450 7.63 -36.08 -7.88
N ARG A 451 8.73 -35.87 -7.14
CA ARG A 451 8.71 -35.69 -5.68
C ARG A 451 7.81 -34.52 -5.26
N TRP A 452 7.90 -33.36 -5.92
CA TRP A 452 7.05 -32.20 -5.62
C TRP A 452 5.59 -32.41 -6.03
N ALA A 453 5.33 -33.11 -7.13
CA ALA A 453 3.97 -33.45 -7.55
C ALA A 453 3.27 -34.35 -6.52
N LEU A 454 3.98 -35.34 -5.97
CA LEU A 454 3.49 -36.20 -4.89
C LEU A 454 3.32 -35.43 -3.58
N PHE A 455 4.28 -34.56 -3.22
CA PHE A 455 4.22 -33.74 -1.99
C PHE A 455 2.97 -32.85 -1.94
N TYR A 456 2.66 -32.15 -3.05
CA TYR A 456 1.48 -31.30 -3.15
C TYR A 456 0.19 -32.06 -3.53
N LYS A 457 0.28 -33.38 -3.75
CA LYS A 457 -0.85 -34.23 -4.16
C LYS A 457 -1.56 -33.68 -5.41
N LEU A 458 -0.78 -33.32 -6.43
CA LEU A 458 -1.32 -32.71 -7.65
C LEU A 458 -2.16 -33.72 -8.45
N PRO A 459 -3.29 -33.29 -9.05
CA PRO A 459 -4.13 -34.17 -9.86
C PRO A 459 -3.38 -34.70 -11.09
N GLU A 460 -3.45 -36.01 -11.35
CA GLU A 460 -2.74 -36.64 -12.49
C GLU A 460 -3.13 -36.05 -13.85
N ASP A 461 -4.37 -35.58 -14.01
CA ASP A 461 -4.87 -34.97 -15.24
C ASP A 461 -4.12 -33.67 -15.60
N LYS A 462 -3.58 -32.96 -14.61
CA LYS A 462 -2.87 -31.69 -14.78
C LYS A 462 -1.35 -31.85 -14.96
N LEU A 463 -0.79 -33.04 -14.73
CA LEU A 463 0.64 -33.31 -14.86
C LEU A 463 1.01 -33.71 -16.30
N SER A 464 2.19 -33.35 -16.80
CA SER A 464 2.66 -33.86 -18.08
C SER A 464 2.98 -35.37 -18.03
N PRO A 465 2.88 -36.11 -19.16
CA PRO A 465 3.08 -37.57 -19.17
C PRO A 465 4.40 -38.06 -18.55
N PRO A 466 5.56 -37.40 -18.76
CA PRO A 466 6.83 -37.82 -18.13
C PRO A 466 6.81 -37.75 -16.61
N ILE A 467 6.10 -36.78 -16.02
CA ILE A 467 6.00 -36.66 -14.56
C ILE A 467 5.13 -37.78 -14.00
N ARG A 468 4.00 -38.09 -14.65
CA ARG A 468 3.09 -39.16 -14.21
C ARG A 468 3.82 -40.49 -14.13
N GLU A 469 4.62 -40.80 -15.15
CA GLU A 469 5.42 -42.02 -15.21
C GLU A 469 6.47 -42.04 -14.09
N ALA A 470 7.18 -40.94 -13.86
CA ALA A 470 8.14 -40.83 -12.76
C ALA A 470 7.49 -40.94 -11.37
N CYS A 471 6.27 -40.42 -11.17
CA CYS A 471 5.52 -40.57 -9.93
C CYS A 471 5.15 -42.04 -9.67
N LYS A 472 4.74 -42.78 -10.71
CA LYS A 472 4.43 -44.22 -10.61
C LYS A 472 5.67 -45.02 -10.20
N GLN A 473 6.80 -44.79 -10.86
CA GLN A 473 8.07 -45.46 -10.54
C GLN A 473 8.53 -45.21 -9.10
N LEU A 474 8.35 -43.99 -8.58
CA LEU A 474 8.70 -43.66 -7.20
C LEU A 474 7.76 -44.32 -6.18
N THR A 475 6.48 -44.48 -6.52
CA THR A 475 5.47 -45.07 -5.64
C THR A 475 5.58 -46.60 -5.63
N GLU A 476 5.84 -47.22 -6.79
CA GLU A 476 6.04 -48.67 -6.95
C GLU A 476 7.34 -49.17 -6.27
N GLY A 477 8.36 -48.31 -6.14
CA GLY A 477 9.60 -48.65 -5.42
C GLY A 477 9.45 -48.77 -3.90
N LEU A 478 8.44 -48.12 -3.30
CA LEU A 478 8.22 -48.09 -1.85
C LEU A 478 7.52 -49.35 -1.31
N ASP A 479 6.77 -50.08 -2.15
CA ASP A 479 6.01 -51.28 -1.75
C ASP A 479 6.89 -52.55 -1.58
N SER A 480 8.21 -52.44 -1.74
CA SER A 480 9.15 -53.57 -1.66
C SER A 480 9.99 -53.65 -0.37
N SER A 481 9.70 -52.81 0.64
CA SER A 481 10.33 -52.88 1.97
C SER A 481 9.28 -52.82 3.08
N PRO A 482 9.31 -53.72 4.10
CA PRO A 482 8.26 -53.78 5.11
C PRO A 482 8.29 -52.55 6.02
N ALA A 483 7.09 -52.03 6.27
CA ALA A 483 6.81 -50.86 7.09
C ALA A 483 7.54 -50.86 8.44
N THR A 484 8.44 -49.88 8.60
CA THR A 484 8.74 -49.29 9.90
C THR A 484 8.17 -47.87 9.88
N GLU A 485 7.29 -47.58 10.83
CA GLU A 485 6.77 -46.24 11.08
C GLU A 485 7.94 -45.29 11.41
N SER A 486 8.42 -44.57 10.39
CA SER A 486 9.15 -43.32 10.57
C SER A 486 8.83 -42.39 9.39
N VAL A 487 7.79 -41.57 9.56
CA VAL A 487 7.64 -40.35 8.76
C VAL A 487 8.73 -39.39 9.25
N GLY A 488 9.93 -39.53 8.71
CA GLY A 488 11.09 -38.78 9.21
C GLY A 488 12.42 -39.06 8.55
N GLU A 489 12.49 -39.71 7.39
CA GLU A 489 13.70 -39.60 6.57
C GLU A 489 13.75 -38.18 6.00
N SER A 490 14.54 -37.33 6.65
CA SER A 490 14.87 -35.99 6.19
C SER A 490 15.47 -36.10 4.79
N TRP A 491 15.12 -35.15 3.93
CA TRP A 491 15.48 -35.07 2.51
C TRP A 491 17.00 -34.80 2.28
N GLU A 492 17.82 -35.10 3.29
CA GLU A 492 19.19 -34.65 3.51
C GLU A 492 20.23 -35.75 3.26
N ASP A 493 19.88 -37.03 3.42
CA ASP A 493 20.88 -38.11 3.47
C ASP A 493 21.51 -38.48 2.11
N GLU A 494 20.88 -38.15 0.98
CA GLU A 494 21.38 -38.51 -0.36
C GLU A 494 22.40 -37.49 -0.93
N LEU A 495 22.65 -36.36 -0.25
CA LEU A 495 23.49 -35.24 -0.74
C LEU A 495 24.68 -34.87 0.15
N MET A 496 24.86 -35.54 1.29
CA MET A 496 25.88 -35.22 2.31
C MET A 496 27.27 -35.84 2.07
N SER A 497 27.56 -36.41 0.89
CA SER A 497 28.86 -37.05 0.62
C SER A 497 29.84 -36.24 -0.25
N VAL A 498 29.65 -34.92 -0.38
CA VAL A 498 30.62 -34.09 -1.11
C VAL A 498 31.61 -33.43 -0.14
N ASP A 499 32.51 -34.25 0.43
CA ASP A 499 33.67 -33.85 1.25
C ASP A 499 34.66 -32.87 0.56
N GLY A 500 34.35 -32.38 -0.64
CA GLY A 500 35.19 -31.47 -1.44
C GLY A 500 34.84 -29.97 -1.37
N MET A 501 33.62 -29.58 -0.96
CA MET A 501 33.22 -28.15 -0.91
C MET A 501 33.60 -27.45 0.40
N ASP A 502 33.82 -28.22 1.46
CA ASP A 502 33.94 -27.72 2.83
C ASP A 502 35.31 -27.10 3.16
N ALA A 503 36.34 -27.37 2.34
CA ALA A 503 37.68 -26.84 2.52
C ALA A 503 37.83 -25.35 2.13
N GLN A 504 36.89 -24.81 1.35
CA GLN A 504 36.98 -23.48 0.73
C GLN A 504 36.43 -22.35 1.63
N TYR A 505 35.66 -22.68 2.66
CA TYR A 505 35.00 -21.70 3.53
C TYR A 505 35.69 -21.59 4.89
N TYR A 506 35.49 -20.44 5.54
CA TYR A 506 35.91 -20.22 6.92
C TYR A 506 35.04 -21.06 7.88
N LYS A 507 35.65 -21.65 8.90
CA LYS A 507 34.98 -22.55 9.85
C LYS A 507 35.02 -21.98 11.26
N LEU A 508 34.00 -22.29 12.05
CA LEU A 508 33.92 -21.92 13.45
C LEU A 508 35.10 -22.53 14.22
N ASN A 509 35.89 -21.67 14.86
CA ASN A 509 37.02 -22.06 15.69
C ASN A 509 36.62 -22.27 17.16
N LEU A 510 35.47 -22.93 17.37
CA LEU A 510 34.92 -23.26 18.67
C LEU A 510 34.21 -24.61 18.59
N ASP A 511 34.33 -25.42 19.64
CA ASP A 511 33.67 -26.72 19.69
C ASP A 511 32.14 -26.55 19.72
N ILE A 512 31.42 -27.42 19.01
CA ILE A 512 29.96 -27.36 18.88
C ILE A 512 29.27 -27.47 20.26
N SER A 513 29.88 -28.16 21.23
CA SER A 513 29.37 -28.25 22.62
C SER A 513 29.33 -26.90 23.36
N ARG A 514 30.02 -25.87 22.83
CA ARG A 514 30.00 -24.50 23.36
C ARG A 514 28.83 -23.67 22.83
N ILE A 515 28.01 -24.22 21.93
CA ILE A 515 26.80 -23.58 21.42
C ILE A 515 25.62 -24.02 22.30
N GLN A 516 24.99 -23.06 22.97
CA GLN A 516 23.81 -23.28 23.81
C GLN A 516 22.56 -22.70 23.14
N MET A 517 21.59 -23.56 22.85
CA MET A 517 20.24 -23.13 22.48
C MET A 517 19.49 -22.65 23.72
N VAL A 518 18.93 -21.45 23.65
CA VAL A 518 18.19 -20.78 24.74
C VAL A 518 16.72 -20.72 24.34
N ASP A 519 15.95 -21.67 24.88
CA ASP A 519 14.55 -21.95 24.57
C ASP A 519 13.65 -21.99 25.82
N SER A 520 14.21 -21.71 27.00
CA SER A 520 13.49 -21.65 28.28
C SER A 520 13.84 -20.39 29.06
N LYS A 521 12.96 -20.01 29.99
CA LYS A 521 13.15 -18.83 30.83
C LYS A 521 14.40 -18.94 31.73
N GLU A 522 14.70 -20.13 32.24
CA GLU A 522 15.86 -20.39 33.08
C GLU A 522 17.16 -20.20 32.29
N LYS A 523 17.24 -20.81 31.10
CA LYS A 523 18.38 -20.64 30.19
C LYS A 523 18.53 -19.20 29.74
N TYR A 524 17.43 -18.47 29.58
CA TYR A 524 17.45 -17.06 29.24
C TYR A 524 18.11 -16.22 30.34
N HIS A 525 17.72 -16.40 31.60
CA HIS A 525 18.36 -15.68 32.71
C HIS A 525 19.83 -16.08 32.92
N GLU A 526 20.19 -17.36 32.71
CA GLU A 526 21.59 -17.81 32.72
C GLU A 526 22.40 -17.09 31.62
N CYS A 527 21.85 -17.02 30.41
CA CYS A 527 22.44 -16.31 29.28
C CYS A 527 22.66 -14.82 29.60
N ILE A 528 21.65 -14.10 30.07
CA ILE A 528 21.78 -12.68 30.44
C ILE A 528 22.83 -12.48 31.54
N SER A 529 22.86 -13.35 32.56
CA SER A 529 23.86 -13.30 33.63
C SER A 529 25.30 -13.51 33.10
N CYS A 530 25.47 -14.39 32.11
CA CYS A 530 26.75 -14.60 31.45
C CYS A 530 27.19 -13.38 30.62
N LEU A 531 26.27 -12.81 29.84
CA LEU A 531 26.55 -11.72 28.89
C LEU A 531 26.67 -10.34 29.54
N SER A 532 26.17 -10.16 30.76
CA SER A 532 26.18 -8.86 31.48
C SER A 532 27.43 -8.65 32.34
N LYS A 533 28.40 -9.56 32.30
CA LYS A 533 29.65 -9.45 33.08
C LYS A 533 30.47 -8.22 32.66
N PRO A 534 30.97 -7.41 33.62
CA PRO A 534 31.76 -6.24 33.30
C PRO A 534 33.03 -6.57 32.50
N GLY A 535 33.33 -5.78 31.48
CA GLY A 535 34.50 -5.92 30.63
C GLY A 535 34.34 -6.92 29.47
N LEU A 536 33.17 -7.53 29.32
CA LEU A 536 32.92 -8.51 28.26
C LEU A 536 32.72 -7.85 26.90
N THR A 537 33.30 -8.44 25.85
CA THR A 537 33.01 -8.11 24.46
C THR A 537 32.15 -9.24 23.88
N ILE A 538 31.05 -8.89 23.25
CA ILE A 538 30.08 -9.84 22.70
C ILE A 538 29.84 -9.59 21.21
N GLY A 539 29.82 -10.64 20.41
CA GLY A 539 29.36 -10.60 19.02
C GLY A 539 27.85 -10.84 18.97
N VAL A 540 27.12 -10.03 18.22
CA VAL A 540 25.66 -10.12 18.10
C VAL A 540 25.25 -10.09 16.63
N ASP A 541 24.39 -11.03 16.29
CA ASP A 541 23.74 -11.11 14.98
C ASP A 541 22.25 -11.45 15.17
N SER A 542 21.47 -11.42 14.07
CA SER A 542 20.09 -11.89 14.12
C SER A 542 19.61 -12.49 12.80
N GLU A 543 18.70 -13.46 12.90
CA GLU A 543 18.14 -14.16 11.74
C GLU A 543 16.61 -14.11 11.71
N TRP A 544 16.07 -13.99 10.50
CA TRP A 544 14.64 -13.89 10.26
C TRP A 544 14.21 -14.48 8.93
N LYS A 545 12.95 -14.89 8.85
CA LYS A 545 12.38 -15.49 7.65
C LYS A 545 12.43 -14.54 6.45
N PRO A 546 13.02 -14.94 5.31
CA PRO A 546 12.99 -14.14 4.09
C PRO A 546 11.56 -14.00 3.55
N SER A 547 11.13 -12.80 3.21
CA SER A 547 9.80 -12.57 2.63
C SER A 547 9.81 -12.80 1.12
N PHE A 548 9.31 -13.95 0.65
CA PHE A 548 9.10 -14.23 -0.77
C PHE A 548 7.64 -14.02 -1.16
N GLY A 549 7.37 -13.01 -1.99
CA GLY A 549 6.08 -12.86 -2.68
C GLY A 549 4.88 -12.45 -1.81
N ASN A 550 4.71 -13.02 -0.62
CA ASN A 550 3.60 -12.80 0.29
C ASN A 550 3.80 -11.52 1.12
N THR A 551 2.83 -10.61 1.07
CA THR A 551 2.99 -9.21 1.50
C THR A 551 2.60 -8.89 2.94
N TYR A 552 2.08 -9.86 3.70
CA TYR A 552 1.41 -9.61 4.98
C TYR A 552 1.96 -10.32 6.22
N GLY A 553 2.99 -11.16 6.09
CA GLY A 553 3.77 -11.53 7.26
C GLY A 553 4.61 -10.34 7.69
N ALA A 554 4.41 -9.83 8.91
CA ALA A 554 5.40 -8.95 9.52
C ALA A 554 6.68 -9.78 9.68
N GLN A 555 7.78 -9.32 9.09
CA GLN A 555 9.07 -9.92 9.40
C GLN A 555 9.34 -9.69 10.88
N ARG A 556 9.73 -10.75 11.57
CA ARG A 556 10.11 -10.75 12.97
C ARG A 556 11.40 -11.52 13.16
N ILE A 557 12.14 -11.20 14.22
CA ILE A 557 13.35 -11.94 14.56
C ILE A 557 12.94 -13.34 14.99
N ALA A 558 13.53 -14.34 14.35
CA ALA A 558 13.30 -15.73 14.68
C ALA A 558 14.42 -16.32 15.53
N LEU A 559 15.65 -15.83 15.37
CA LEU A 559 16.80 -16.23 16.18
C LEU A 559 17.69 -15.01 16.43
N MET A 560 18.23 -14.90 17.64
CA MET A 560 19.21 -13.87 17.97
C MET A 560 20.45 -14.53 18.59
N GLN A 561 21.63 -14.21 18.07
CA GLN A 561 22.86 -14.90 18.46
C GLN A 561 23.73 -13.97 19.29
N PHE A 562 24.33 -14.53 20.34
CA PHE A 562 25.27 -13.84 21.21
C PHE A 562 26.51 -14.69 21.39
N ALA A 563 27.64 -14.25 20.85
CA ALA A 563 28.92 -14.91 20.97
C ALA A 563 29.80 -14.21 22.00
N THR A 564 30.46 -15.01 22.82
CA THR A 564 31.62 -14.64 23.64
C THR A 564 32.82 -15.44 23.15
N LEU A 565 34.02 -15.18 23.69
CA LEU A 565 35.21 -15.93 23.30
C LEU A 565 35.11 -17.43 23.64
N ASP A 566 34.33 -17.81 24.65
CA ASP A 566 34.27 -19.19 25.16
C ASP A 566 32.91 -19.88 24.96
N LYS A 567 31.85 -19.13 24.66
CA LYS A 567 30.47 -19.65 24.57
C LYS A 567 29.61 -18.87 23.58
N ILE A 568 28.71 -19.57 22.90
CA ILE A 568 27.74 -18.97 21.96
C ILE A 568 26.34 -19.31 22.43
N PHE A 569 25.47 -18.32 22.52
CA PHE A 569 24.06 -18.47 22.87
C PHE A 569 23.19 -18.17 21.66
N LEU A 570 22.30 -19.10 21.32
CA LEU A 570 21.30 -18.94 20.27
C LEU A 570 19.93 -18.78 20.94
N LEU A 571 19.42 -17.56 21.00
CA LEU A 571 18.10 -17.27 21.58
C LEU A 571 17.02 -17.59 20.56
N ASP A 572 16.22 -18.61 20.88
CA ASP A 572 15.04 -18.98 20.12
C ASP A 572 13.92 -17.98 20.41
N MET A 573 13.91 -16.88 19.66
CA MET A 573 12.96 -15.79 19.85
C MET A 573 11.51 -16.25 19.68
N ILE A 574 11.26 -17.30 18.87
CA ILE A 574 9.92 -17.83 18.63
C ILE A 574 9.41 -18.58 19.86
N THR A 575 10.23 -19.48 20.41
CA THR A 575 9.86 -20.25 21.60
C THR A 575 9.81 -19.34 22.83
N LEU A 576 10.79 -18.45 22.98
CA LEU A 576 10.90 -17.52 24.11
C LEU A 576 9.74 -16.51 24.18
N ASP A 577 9.17 -16.10 23.04
CA ASP A 577 8.01 -15.21 23.00
C ASP A 577 6.81 -15.74 23.79
N SER A 578 6.66 -17.06 23.86
CA SER A 578 5.56 -17.72 24.57
C SER A 578 5.78 -17.89 26.08
N VAL A 579 7.02 -17.71 26.56
CA VAL A 579 7.41 -17.98 27.96
C VAL A 579 7.97 -16.76 28.69
N LEU A 580 8.46 -15.75 27.97
CA LEU A 580 9.01 -14.52 28.53
C LEU A 580 7.96 -13.40 28.56
N LEU A 581 8.06 -12.54 29.58
CA LEU A 581 7.25 -11.33 29.71
C LEU A 581 7.98 -10.12 29.12
N GLU A 582 7.25 -9.02 28.88
CA GLU A 582 7.87 -7.76 28.41
C GLU A 582 9.02 -7.29 29.32
N THR A 583 8.91 -7.50 30.64
CA THR A 583 9.96 -7.17 31.61
C THR A 583 11.24 -7.97 31.41
N ASP A 584 11.13 -9.23 30.96
CA ASP A 584 12.28 -10.07 30.66
C ASP A 584 13.00 -9.52 29.43
N TRP A 585 12.28 -9.17 28.36
CA TRP A 585 12.86 -8.54 27.17
C TRP A 585 13.47 -7.16 27.46
N MET A 586 12.89 -6.38 28.37
CA MET A 586 13.50 -5.14 28.87
C MET A 586 14.82 -5.40 29.61
N LEU A 587 14.96 -6.54 30.29
CA LEU A 587 16.21 -6.94 30.92
C LEU A 587 17.29 -7.18 29.86
N LEU A 588 17.01 -7.84 28.74
CA LEU A 588 17.96 -7.95 27.62
C LEU A 588 18.45 -6.57 27.16
N ALA A 589 17.52 -5.65 26.91
CA ALA A 589 17.88 -4.31 26.45
C ALA A 589 18.74 -3.55 27.48
N SER A 590 18.40 -3.63 28.77
CA SER A 590 19.11 -2.91 29.82
C SER A 590 20.45 -3.54 30.22
N ALA A 591 20.50 -4.87 30.37
CA ALA A 591 21.68 -5.59 30.84
C ALA A 591 22.76 -5.77 29.76
N ILE A 592 22.35 -5.77 28.48
CA ILE A 592 23.27 -5.92 27.35
C ILE A 592 23.44 -4.60 26.61
N PHE A 593 22.42 -4.12 25.90
CA PHE A 593 22.58 -2.99 24.98
C PHE A 593 22.76 -1.62 25.66
N CYS A 594 22.21 -1.42 26.86
CA CYS A 594 22.35 -0.16 27.61
C CYS A 594 23.52 -0.17 28.61
N ASN A 595 24.27 -1.27 28.69
CA ASN A 595 25.33 -1.47 29.67
C ASN A 595 26.66 -0.90 29.15
N GLU A 596 27.29 0.03 29.89
CA GLU A 596 28.58 0.63 29.48
C GLU A 596 29.76 -0.34 29.68
N ASP A 597 29.60 -1.31 30.57
CA ASP A 597 30.67 -2.25 30.91
C ASP A 597 30.79 -3.39 29.88
N VAL A 598 29.78 -3.57 29.02
CA VAL A 598 29.74 -4.60 27.97
C VAL A 598 29.89 -3.95 26.60
N ALA A 599 30.86 -4.42 25.81
CA ALA A 599 31.03 -4.00 24.42
C ALA A 599 30.27 -4.92 23.48
N THR A 600 29.32 -4.38 22.71
CA THR A 600 28.53 -5.17 21.76
C THR A 600 29.01 -4.93 20.34
N LEU A 601 29.31 -5.98 19.59
CA LEU A 601 29.74 -5.93 18.19
C LEU A 601 28.61 -6.44 17.29
N GLY A 602 28.32 -5.72 16.21
CA GLY A 602 27.43 -6.18 15.14
C GLY A 602 27.98 -5.79 13.77
N TYR A 603 27.40 -6.31 12.68
CA TYR A 603 27.78 -5.93 11.31
C TYR A 603 26.56 -5.40 10.55
N GLY A 604 26.55 -4.10 10.19
CA GLY A 604 25.35 -3.49 9.61
C GLY A 604 24.19 -3.38 10.61
N PHE A 605 24.53 -3.33 11.90
CA PHE A 605 23.67 -3.59 13.06
C PHE A 605 22.45 -2.67 13.19
N ASP A 606 22.44 -1.53 12.48
CA ASP A 606 21.27 -0.66 12.36
C ASP A 606 20.04 -1.38 11.79
N SER A 607 20.25 -2.41 10.96
CA SER A 607 19.19 -3.26 10.40
C SER A 607 18.54 -4.12 11.47
N ASP A 608 19.38 -4.86 12.20
CA ASP A 608 19.00 -5.81 13.25
C ASP A 608 18.24 -5.13 14.37
N LEU A 609 18.74 -4.00 14.87
CA LEU A 609 18.06 -3.24 15.93
C LEU A 609 16.69 -2.70 15.50
N LYS A 610 16.53 -2.31 14.23
CA LYS A 610 15.21 -1.90 13.71
C LYS A 610 14.26 -3.08 13.62
N MET A 611 14.77 -4.25 13.28
CA MET A 611 13.98 -5.46 13.19
C MET A 611 13.60 -5.99 14.58
N LEU A 612 14.48 -5.83 15.57
CA LEU A 612 14.19 -6.07 16.98
C LEU A 612 13.08 -5.15 17.49
N VAL A 613 13.11 -3.86 17.17
CA VAL A 613 12.02 -2.92 17.51
C VAL A 613 10.74 -3.20 16.72
N SER A 614 10.84 -3.68 15.47
CA SER A 614 9.67 -4.12 14.71
C SER A 614 9.01 -5.34 15.33
N THR A 615 9.80 -6.25 15.91
CA THR A 615 9.34 -7.44 16.61
C THR A 615 8.75 -7.09 17.99
N TYR A 616 9.47 -6.25 18.75
CA TYR A 616 9.10 -5.80 20.10
C TYR A 616 9.10 -4.26 20.18
N PRO A 617 7.98 -3.59 19.82
CA PRO A 617 7.91 -2.13 19.77
C PRO A 617 8.25 -1.42 21.08
N PHE A 618 7.96 -2.05 22.23
CA PHE A 618 8.26 -1.51 23.55
C PHE A 618 9.77 -1.38 23.83
N LEU A 619 10.64 -2.07 23.08
CA LEU A 619 12.09 -1.95 23.22
C LEU A 619 12.69 -0.70 22.56
N LYS A 620 11.88 0.10 21.85
CA LYS A 620 12.37 1.31 21.16
C LYS A 620 13.02 2.31 22.12
N GLU A 621 12.35 2.64 23.22
CA GLU A 621 12.83 3.62 24.21
C GLU A 621 14.13 3.20 24.93
N PRO A 622 14.30 1.95 25.41
CA PRO A 622 15.59 1.52 25.95
C PRO A 622 16.68 1.49 24.87
N LEU A 623 16.39 1.01 23.65
CA LEU A 623 17.40 0.97 22.56
C LEU A 623 17.78 2.36 22.01
N MET A 624 17.05 3.42 22.33
CA MET A 624 17.53 4.79 22.08
C MET A 624 18.71 5.19 22.98
N ARG A 625 18.93 4.44 24.07
CA ARG A 625 20.01 4.65 25.05
C ARG A 625 21.09 3.58 24.96
N ILE A 626 21.27 2.96 23.78
CA ILE A 626 22.35 1.99 23.57
C ILE A 626 23.71 2.60 23.92
N LYS A 627 24.58 1.78 24.49
CA LYS A 627 25.93 2.19 24.89
C LYS A 627 26.93 1.16 24.40
N ARG A 628 28.15 1.64 24.14
CA ARG A 628 29.33 0.83 23.76
C ARG A 628 29.03 -0.27 22.72
N THR A 629 28.16 0.07 21.77
CA THR A 629 27.78 -0.78 20.64
C THR A 629 28.59 -0.33 19.42
N ILE A 630 29.26 -1.27 18.78
CA ILE A 630 30.23 -1.06 17.70
C ILE A 630 29.70 -1.77 16.46
N ASP A 631 29.60 -1.02 15.37
CA ASP A 631 29.23 -1.56 14.06
C ASP A 631 30.51 -1.80 13.24
N LEU A 632 30.85 -3.08 13.06
CA LEU A 632 32.06 -3.51 12.40
C LEU A 632 32.08 -3.14 10.91
N GLU A 633 30.92 -2.97 10.26
CA GLU A 633 30.88 -2.47 8.88
C GLU A 633 31.47 -1.04 8.81
N LYS A 634 31.05 -0.18 9.74
CA LYS A 634 31.52 1.21 9.83
C LYS A 634 32.98 1.28 10.32
N LEU A 635 33.36 0.41 11.25
CA LEU A 635 34.74 0.35 11.75
C LEU A 635 35.69 -0.16 10.65
N ALA A 636 35.30 -1.20 9.91
CA ALA A 636 36.06 -1.76 8.81
C ALA A 636 36.40 -0.69 7.77
N ALA A 637 35.43 0.13 7.37
CA ALA A 637 35.68 1.25 6.44
C ALA A 637 36.79 2.18 6.94
N LYS A 638 36.79 2.56 8.22
CA LYS A 638 37.81 3.44 8.80
C LYS A 638 39.19 2.78 8.87
N VAL A 639 39.25 1.53 9.32
CA VAL A 639 40.51 0.79 9.48
C VAL A 639 41.12 0.52 8.10
N ILE A 640 40.33 0.09 7.13
CA ILE A 640 40.77 -0.23 5.78
C ILE A 640 41.25 1.03 5.04
N ASP A 641 40.48 2.12 5.06
CA ASP A 641 40.88 3.37 4.40
C ASP A 641 42.21 3.90 4.95
N LYS A 642 42.42 3.80 6.27
CA LYS A 642 43.66 4.23 6.91
C LYS A 642 44.81 3.27 6.65
N ALA A 643 44.57 1.96 6.61
CA ALA A 643 45.56 0.95 6.23
C ALA A 643 46.10 1.21 4.82
N ILE A 644 45.20 1.48 3.86
CA ILE A 644 45.58 1.80 2.47
C ILE A 644 46.39 3.10 2.40
N THR A 645 46.00 4.12 3.17
CA THR A 645 46.69 5.42 3.18
C THR A 645 48.10 5.33 3.79
N LEU A 646 48.35 4.37 4.69
CA LEU A 646 49.64 4.17 5.35
C LEU A 646 50.61 3.27 4.57
N MET A 647 50.18 2.61 3.48
CA MET A 647 51.07 1.81 2.64
C MET A 647 52.01 2.71 1.82
N PRO A 648 53.34 2.45 1.82
CA PRO A 648 54.27 3.16 0.94
C PRO A 648 53.95 2.91 -0.54
N ASP A 649 54.11 3.92 -1.39
CA ASP A 649 53.80 3.91 -2.84
C ASP A 649 54.64 2.89 -3.68
N THR A 650 55.50 2.09 -3.03
CA THR A 650 56.45 1.18 -3.70
C THR A 650 55.90 -0.20 -4.07
N SER A 651 54.65 -0.55 -3.72
CA SER A 651 54.10 -1.89 -3.98
C SER A 651 53.23 -1.98 -5.25
N ARG A 652 53.28 -1.00 -6.16
CA ARG A 652 52.50 -1.04 -7.41
C ARG A 652 53.17 -1.78 -8.57
N ASP A 653 54.48 -2.06 -8.53
CA ASP A 653 55.23 -2.51 -9.72
C ASP A 653 56.06 -3.80 -9.54
N LEU A 654 55.65 -4.75 -8.70
CA LEU A 654 56.23 -6.11 -8.71
C LEU A 654 55.13 -7.16 -8.85
N GLU A 655 54.70 -7.37 -10.09
CA GLU A 655 54.12 -8.63 -10.55
C GLU A 655 55.29 -9.62 -10.77
N GLU A 656 55.77 -10.31 -9.74
CA GLU A 656 56.50 -11.59 -9.90
C GLU A 656 56.71 -12.28 -8.54
N ASP A 657 56.02 -13.41 -8.38
CA ASP A 657 56.43 -14.66 -7.74
C ASP A 657 57.51 -14.59 -6.63
N LEU A 658 57.08 -14.37 -5.39
CA LEU A 658 57.72 -14.95 -4.21
C LEU A 658 56.65 -15.49 -3.26
N GLU A 659 56.45 -16.80 -3.31
CA GLU A 659 55.89 -17.58 -2.20
C GLU A 659 56.87 -17.52 -1.02
N ASP A 660 56.79 -16.46 -0.21
CA ASP A 660 57.57 -16.38 1.02
C ASP A 660 56.88 -17.24 2.09
N GLN A 661 57.47 -18.40 2.35
CA GLN A 661 56.91 -19.48 3.18
C GLN A 661 56.90 -19.22 4.69
N ASP A 662 57.16 -18.00 5.19
CA ASP A 662 57.44 -17.82 6.63
C ASP A 662 56.81 -16.58 7.31
N SER A 663 55.73 -16.00 6.78
CA SER A 663 55.06 -14.87 7.48
C SER A 663 53.53 -14.86 7.53
N GLY A 664 52.84 -15.89 7.03
CA GLY A 664 51.42 -16.19 7.34
C GLY A 664 50.36 -15.09 7.13
N ILE A 665 50.70 -13.92 6.59
CA ILE A 665 49.83 -12.74 6.57
C ILE A 665 49.92 -12.08 5.21
N ASN A 666 48.96 -12.36 4.34
CA ASN A 666 48.81 -11.71 3.04
C ASN A 666 47.49 -10.93 3.01
N ILE A 667 47.47 -9.73 3.60
CA ILE A 667 46.28 -8.86 3.62
C ILE A 667 46.38 -7.88 2.44
N ARG A 668 45.56 -8.08 1.40
CA ARG A 668 45.39 -7.13 0.28
C ARG A 668 44.03 -6.44 0.41
N PHE A 669 43.98 -5.28 1.08
CA PHE A 669 42.77 -4.45 1.10
C PHE A 669 42.62 -3.72 -0.25
N GLN A 670 41.76 -4.22 -1.15
CA GLN A 670 41.41 -3.50 -2.37
C GLN A 670 40.33 -2.45 -2.07
N ALA A 671 40.59 -1.19 -2.42
CA ALA A 671 39.75 -0.03 -2.09
C ALA A 671 38.31 -0.06 -2.68
N THR A 672 37.98 -0.99 -3.58
CA THR A 672 36.85 -0.78 -4.50
C THR A 672 35.56 -1.57 -4.26
N GLU A 673 35.48 -2.57 -3.37
CA GLU A 673 34.20 -3.27 -3.14
C GLU A 673 34.05 -3.84 -1.71
N GLN A 674 33.61 -3.04 -0.74
CA GLN A 674 33.06 -3.62 0.50
C GLN A 674 31.75 -4.34 0.16
N ARG A 675 31.72 -5.67 0.27
CA ARG A 675 30.54 -6.51 -0.01
C ARG A 675 30.27 -7.52 1.11
N GLY A 676 29.71 -7.04 2.22
CA GLY A 676 29.12 -7.86 3.28
C GLY A 676 30.10 -8.66 4.15
N LEU A 677 29.60 -9.23 5.25
CA LEU A 677 30.41 -9.91 6.26
C LEU A 677 31.34 -10.99 5.68
N SER A 678 30.83 -11.84 4.80
CA SER A 678 31.62 -12.92 4.13
C SER A 678 32.85 -12.40 3.38
N GLU A 679 32.76 -11.23 2.74
CA GLU A 679 33.91 -10.61 2.07
C GLU A 679 34.91 -10.06 3.08
N LEU A 680 34.43 -9.47 4.18
CA LEU A 680 35.30 -8.99 5.25
C LEU A 680 36.08 -10.14 5.90
N VAL A 681 35.41 -11.26 6.17
CA VAL A 681 36.06 -12.49 6.67
C VAL A 681 37.13 -12.98 5.68
N ARG A 682 36.84 -12.97 4.38
CA ARG A 682 37.84 -13.31 3.35
C ARG A 682 39.05 -12.39 3.39
N GLN A 683 38.86 -11.09 3.59
CA GLN A 683 39.97 -10.13 3.69
C GLN A 683 40.78 -10.30 4.98
N CYS A 684 40.14 -10.66 6.08
CA CYS A 684 40.80 -10.86 7.38
C CYS A 684 41.53 -12.21 7.48
N PHE A 685 40.94 -13.28 6.94
CA PHE A 685 41.34 -14.68 7.20
C PHE A 685 41.56 -15.52 5.93
N GLY A 686 41.45 -14.94 4.73
CA GLY A 686 41.72 -15.60 3.45
C GLY A 686 40.61 -16.49 2.90
N LYS A 687 39.56 -16.80 3.68
CA LYS A 687 38.42 -17.62 3.27
C LYS A 687 37.08 -16.90 3.50
N PRO A 688 36.10 -17.01 2.58
CA PRO A 688 34.77 -16.43 2.78
C PRO A 688 33.90 -17.26 3.73
N LEU A 689 32.84 -16.66 4.26
CA LEU A 689 31.74 -17.39 4.92
C LEU A 689 30.85 -18.08 3.89
N ASN A 690 30.36 -19.28 4.22
CA ASN A 690 29.36 -20.01 3.44
C ASN A 690 27.99 -19.33 3.58
N LYS A 691 27.34 -18.95 2.47
CA LYS A 691 26.02 -18.25 2.47
C LYS A 691 24.82 -19.19 2.28
N GLY A 692 25.03 -20.50 2.34
CA GLY A 692 24.02 -21.50 1.96
C GLY A 692 22.75 -21.48 2.82
N GLU A 693 22.84 -21.04 4.08
CA GLU A 693 21.70 -20.96 5.01
C GLU A 693 21.09 -19.55 5.13
N GLN A 694 21.65 -18.54 4.45
CA GLN A 694 21.19 -17.14 4.54
C GLN A 694 19.70 -16.98 4.16
N MET A 695 19.21 -17.81 3.23
CA MET A 695 17.82 -17.76 2.74
C MET A 695 16.93 -18.85 3.35
N SER A 696 17.33 -19.44 4.48
CA SER A 696 16.59 -20.54 5.12
C SER A 696 15.33 -20.07 5.86
N ASP A 697 14.43 -21.01 6.15
CA ASP A 697 13.27 -20.75 7.01
C ASP A 697 13.69 -20.77 8.48
N TRP A 698 14.09 -19.60 8.98
CA TRP A 698 14.53 -19.40 10.36
C TRP A 698 13.42 -19.50 11.41
N GLU A 699 12.14 -19.57 11.01
CA GLU A 699 11.02 -19.77 11.94
C GLU A 699 10.69 -21.25 12.17
N LYS A 700 11.23 -22.16 11.33
CA LYS A 700 11.01 -23.61 11.47
C LYS A 700 11.70 -24.14 12.72
N ARG A 701 11.05 -25.06 13.44
CA ARG A 701 11.59 -25.72 14.63
C ARG A 701 11.46 -27.25 14.53
N PRO A 702 12.45 -28.03 15.03
CA PRO A 702 13.77 -27.56 15.50
C PRO A 702 14.62 -26.99 14.34
N LEU A 703 15.63 -26.17 14.67
CA LEU A 703 16.61 -25.70 13.67
C LEU A 703 17.50 -26.87 13.21
N ARG A 704 17.90 -26.87 11.94
CA ARG A 704 18.89 -27.83 11.42
C ARG A 704 20.27 -27.58 12.01
N THR A 705 21.09 -28.62 12.08
CA THR A 705 22.50 -28.52 12.50
C THR A 705 23.28 -27.49 11.67
N THR A 706 23.04 -27.44 10.36
CA THR A 706 23.67 -26.46 9.46
C THR A 706 23.24 -25.03 9.76
N GLN A 707 21.97 -24.79 10.10
CA GLN A 707 21.46 -23.48 10.53
C GLN A 707 22.09 -23.04 11.85
N VAL A 708 22.20 -23.96 12.81
CA VAL A 708 22.83 -23.71 14.12
C VAL A 708 24.30 -23.31 13.95
N GLN A 709 25.05 -24.06 13.14
CA GLN A 709 26.46 -23.77 12.87
C GLN A 709 26.66 -22.45 12.12
N TYR A 710 25.84 -22.20 11.10
CA TYR A 710 25.84 -20.94 10.36
C TYR A 710 25.60 -19.74 11.29
N ALA A 711 24.52 -19.77 12.07
CA ALA A 711 24.13 -18.69 12.98
C ALA A 711 25.19 -18.46 14.06
N ALA A 712 25.79 -19.54 14.60
CA ALA A 712 26.85 -19.43 15.58
C ALA A 712 28.12 -18.78 15.00
N LEU A 713 28.48 -19.13 13.77
CA LEU A 713 29.64 -18.57 13.09
C LEU A 713 29.48 -17.07 12.79
N ASP A 714 28.32 -16.64 12.30
CA ASP A 714 28.07 -15.25 11.92
C ASP A 714 28.18 -14.27 13.11
N ALA A 715 27.86 -14.72 14.34
CA ALA A 715 28.09 -13.93 15.55
C ALA A 715 29.52 -14.05 16.11
N TYR A 716 30.11 -15.25 16.10
CA TYR A 716 31.45 -15.48 16.67
C TYR A 716 32.54 -14.77 15.87
N VAL A 717 32.45 -14.79 14.54
CA VAL A 717 33.46 -14.19 13.66
C VAL A 717 33.60 -12.68 13.86
N LEU A 718 32.58 -12.01 14.41
CA LEU A 718 32.65 -10.58 14.77
C LEU A 718 33.72 -10.31 15.82
N LEU A 719 33.89 -11.21 16.80
CA LEU A 719 34.95 -11.11 17.81
C LEU A 719 36.33 -11.23 17.16
N GLU A 720 36.50 -12.22 16.28
CA GLU A 720 37.77 -12.46 15.58
C GLU A 720 38.14 -11.30 14.65
N ILE A 721 37.17 -10.75 13.92
CA ILE A 721 37.36 -9.55 13.10
C ILE A 721 37.79 -8.36 13.97
N TYR A 722 37.15 -8.18 15.12
CA TYR A 722 37.44 -7.06 16.00
C TYR A 722 38.86 -7.15 16.58
N ASP A 723 39.27 -8.32 17.06
CA ASP A 723 40.63 -8.57 17.53
C ASP A 723 41.65 -8.35 16.41
N ARG A 724 41.34 -8.76 15.17
CA ARG A 724 42.18 -8.50 14.00
C ARG A 724 42.32 -7.02 13.69
N PHE A 725 41.25 -6.23 13.82
CA PHE A 725 41.32 -4.77 13.64
C PHE A 725 42.12 -4.08 14.74
N ILE A 726 42.01 -4.55 15.99
CA ILE A 726 42.83 -4.05 17.09
C ILE A 726 44.31 -4.33 16.81
N GLU A 727 44.65 -5.54 16.37
CA GLU A 727 46.02 -5.93 16.03
C GLU A 727 46.60 -5.03 14.93
N ILE A 728 45.85 -4.84 13.84
CA ILE A 728 46.25 -3.98 12.70
C ILE A 728 46.44 -2.54 13.17
N ALA A 729 45.48 -1.98 13.92
CA ALA A 729 45.57 -0.61 14.40
C ALA A 729 46.80 -0.39 15.31
N ARG A 730 47.14 -1.37 16.16
CA ARG A 730 48.35 -1.31 17.00
C ARG A 730 49.63 -1.42 16.17
N ARG A 731 49.69 -2.39 15.25
CA ARG A 731 50.87 -2.64 14.40
C ARG A 731 51.21 -1.43 13.54
N GLU A 732 50.21 -0.83 12.90
CA GLU A 732 50.36 0.33 12.02
C GLU A 732 50.30 1.68 12.76
N LYS A 733 50.20 1.66 14.11
CA LYS A 733 50.07 2.85 14.98
C LYS A 733 48.95 3.81 14.52
N MET A 734 47.81 3.26 14.16
CA MET A 734 46.67 4.03 13.67
C MET A 734 45.99 4.80 14.80
N ASP A 735 45.88 6.12 14.64
CA ASP A 735 45.02 6.95 15.51
C ASP A 735 43.55 6.80 15.07
N ILE A 736 42.87 5.75 15.55
CA ILE A 736 41.45 5.46 15.29
C ILE A 736 40.77 5.08 16.60
N ASP A 737 39.58 5.63 16.82
CA ASP A 737 38.67 5.12 17.84
C ASP A 737 38.14 3.72 17.43
N LEU A 738 38.63 2.68 18.13
CA LEU A 738 38.27 1.28 17.94
C LEU A 738 36.96 0.91 18.64
N ALA A 739 36.33 1.83 19.37
CA ALA A 739 35.02 1.62 19.99
C ALA A 739 34.03 2.75 19.62
N PRO A 740 33.85 3.05 18.32
CA PRO A 740 32.99 4.15 17.91
C PRO A 740 31.55 3.87 18.31
N SER A 741 30.94 4.81 19.03
CA SER A 741 29.54 4.67 19.46
C SER A 741 28.59 4.62 18.27
N LEU A 742 27.77 3.57 18.21
CA LEU A 742 26.70 3.45 17.22
C LEU A 742 25.62 4.51 17.46
N THR A 743 25.32 5.30 16.43
CA THR A 743 24.16 6.20 16.42
C THR A 743 23.08 5.64 15.48
N VAL A 744 22.06 5.01 16.06
CA VAL A 744 20.93 4.48 15.27
C VAL A 744 19.99 5.61 14.87
N LYS A 745 19.83 5.79 13.55
CA LYS A 745 18.79 6.68 13.02
C LYS A 745 17.45 5.94 13.02
N TRP A 746 16.69 6.10 14.09
CA TRP A 746 15.29 5.66 14.16
C TRP A 746 14.48 6.46 13.15
N SER A 747 13.94 5.80 12.12
CA SER A 747 13.14 6.47 11.10
C SER A 747 11.91 7.12 11.75
N LYS A 748 11.65 8.40 11.41
CA LYS A 748 10.32 9.01 11.61
C LYS A 748 9.27 8.06 11.03
N ASP A 749 8.08 7.99 11.65
CA ASP A 749 6.97 7.13 11.20
C ASP A 749 6.95 7.01 9.68
N SER A 750 6.89 5.77 9.18
CA SER A 750 6.99 5.52 7.76
C SER A 750 5.92 6.32 7.03
N LYS A 751 6.14 6.59 5.74
CA LYS A 751 5.11 7.26 4.93
C LYS A 751 3.77 6.51 5.04
N LEU A 752 3.82 5.18 5.16
CA LEU A 752 2.64 4.33 5.35
C LEU A 752 2.01 4.52 6.73
N ASP A 753 2.79 4.61 7.81
CA ASP A 753 2.27 4.82 9.17
C ASP A 753 1.61 6.19 9.33
N LYS A 754 2.22 7.23 8.76
CA LYS A 754 1.61 8.57 8.69
C LYS A 754 0.33 8.55 7.86
N MET A 755 0.27 7.75 6.80
CA MET A 755 -0.94 7.59 5.99
C MET A 755 -2.02 6.80 6.74
N ARG A 756 -1.67 5.75 7.47
CA ARG A 756 -2.56 4.98 8.35
C ARG A 756 -3.12 5.87 9.47
N ALA A 757 -2.27 6.65 10.14
CA ALA A 757 -2.69 7.61 11.15
C ALA A 757 -3.65 8.66 10.56
N ARG A 758 -3.37 9.18 9.35
CA ARG A 758 -4.29 10.11 8.64
C ARG A 758 -5.60 9.45 8.20
N ALA A 759 -5.58 8.16 7.88
CA ALA A 759 -6.78 7.39 7.58
C ALA A 759 -7.62 7.15 8.84
N LYS A 760 -6.98 6.98 10.00
CA LYS A 760 -7.61 6.81 11.32
C LYS A 760 -8.10 8.13 11.96
N ASN A 761 -7.46 9.27 11.67
CA ASN A 761 -7.73 10.59 12.29
C ASN A 761 -8.95 11.34 11.75
N TYR A 762 -9.82 10.70 10.96
CA TYR A 762 -11.16 11.22 10.75
C TYR A 762 -12.08 10.41 11.65
N PRO A 763 -12.94 11.02 12.49
CA PRO A 763 -13.95 10.24 13.18
C PRO A 763 -14.64 9.45 12.08
N PRO A 764 -14.72 8.11 12.17
CA PRO A 764 -15.58 7.40 11.26
C PRO A 764 -16.92 8.14 11.36
N THR A 765 -17.42 8.68 10.25
CA THR A 765 -18.86 8.60 10.05
C THR A 765 -19.12 7.17 10.39
N LYS A 766 -19.85 6.92 11.48
CA LYS A 766 -20.27 5.57 11.83
C LYS A 766 -21.14 5.11 10.65
N SER A 767 -20.51 4.64 9.58
CA SER A 767 -20.78 3.37 8.95
C SER A 767 -20.38 2.34 10.00
N THR A 768 -21.20 2.27 11.04
CA THR A 768 -21.84 0.99 11.22
C THR A 768 -22.41 0.66 9.85
N VAL A 769 -21.66 -0.13 9.07
CA VAL A 769 -22.22 -1.43 8.71
C VAL A 769 -22.87 -1.86 10.02
N THR A 770 -24.17 -1.60 10.14
CA THR A 770 -24.94 -2.20 11.21
C THR A 770 -24.74 -3.67 10.93
N GLN A 771 -23.75 -4.27 11.59
CA GLN A 771 -23.87 -5.65 11.99
C GLN A 771 -25.29 -5.71 12.53
N LYS A 772 -26.12 -6.46 11.82
CA LYS A 772 -27.50 -6.69 12.19
C LYS A 772 -27.47 -7.03 13.68
N PRO A 773 -28.11 -6.25 14.56
CA PRO A 773 -28.08 -6.56 15.98
C PRO A 773 -28.56 -7.99 16.15
N GLU A 774 -27.71 -8.87 16.68
CA GLU A 774 -28.13 -10.22 17.01
C GLU A 774 -29.06 -10.11 18.21
N ASN A 775 -30.31 -10.54 18.04
CA ASN A 775 -31.26 -10.62 19.13
C ASN A 775 -30.82 -11.73 20.10
N ALA A 776 -30.85 -11.45 21.40
CA ALA A 776 -30.54 -12.45 22.42
C ALA A 776 -31.39 -13.71 22.23
N ILE A 777 -30.78 -14.90 22.34
CA ILE A 777 -31.51 -16.15 22.15
C ILE A 777 -32.54 -16.30 23.28
N TYR A 778 -33.82 -16.40 22.93
CA TYR A 778 -34.87 -16.68 23.90
C TYR A 778 -34.76 -18.14 24.39
N LEU A 779 -34.29 -18.30 25.63
CA LEU A 779 -34.14 -19.59 26.31
C LEU A 779 -35.42 -20.08 27.01
N GLY A 780 -36.50 -19.30 26.98
CA GLY A 780 -37.76 -19.65 27.63
C GLY A 780 -38.51 -20.81 26.95
N SER A 781 -39.52 -21.30 27.67
CA SER A 781 -40.49 -22.27 27.16
C SER A 781 -41.49 -21.61 26.21
N GLU A 782 -42.18 -22.45 25.45
CA GLU A 782 -43.29 -22.03 24.59
C GLU A 782 -44.40 -21.34 25.39
N MET A 783 -45.03 -20.32 24.80
CA MET A 783 -46.05 -19.51 25.48
C MET A 783 -47.28 -19.21 24.61
N GLU A 784 -48.42 -18.95 25.26
CA GLU A 784 -49.66 -18.54 24.61
C GLU A 784 -49.62 -17.03 24.27
N PRO A 785 -50.34 -16.55 23.23
CA PRO A 785 -50.24 -15.16 22.79
C PRO A 785 -50.57 -14.16 23.90
N GLY A 786 -51.58 -14.45 24.73
CA GLY A 786 -51.98 -13.58 25.84
C GLY A 786 -50.94 -13.45 26.97
N GLN A 787 -49.96 -14.36 27.04
CA GLN A 787 -48.83 -14.31 27.98
C GLN A 787 -47.67 -13.47 27.44
N PHE A 788 -47.61 -13.26 26.12
CA PHE A 788 -46.56 -12.47 25.49
C PHE A 788 -46.90 -10.98 25.57
N ARG A 789 -46.15 -10.23 26.38
CA ARG A 789 -46.37 -8.79 26.60
C ARG A 789 -45.25 -7.96 25.98
N VAL A 790 -45.62 -7.11 25.03
CA VAL A 790 -44.66 -6.30 24.27
C VAL A 790 -45.02 -4.82 24.25
N ILE A 791 -44.03 -3.97 24.00
CA ILE A 791 -44.18 -2.55 23.68
C ILE A 791 -43.63 -2.34 22.27
N THR A 792 -44.36 -1.65 21.40
CA THR A 792 -43.87 -1.28 20.06
C THR A 792 -43.57 0.20 19.96
N ASP A 793 -42.41 0.54 19.40
CA ASP A 793 -42.03 1.90 19.01
C ASP A 793 -43.06 2.52 18.04
N VAL A 794 -43.12 3.85 17.98
CA VAL A 794 -43.95 4.68 17.08
C VAL A 794 -43.78 4.27 15.61
N MET A 795 -42.57 3.90 15.21
CA MET A 795 -42.27 3.41 13.85
C MET A 795 -42.80 1.99 13.57
N LEU A 796 -43.15 1.24 14.62
CA LEU A 796 -43.61 -0.15 14.57
C LEU A 796 -45.11 -0.29 14.92
N LYS A 797 -45.87 0.80 14.90
CA LYS A 797 -47.33 0.81 15.12
C LYS A 797 -48.07 -0.24 14.27
N GLY A 798 -47.66 -0.41 13.01
CA GLY A 798 -48.23 -1.41 12.10
C GLY A 798 -48.04 -2.84 12.60
N LEU A 799 -46.84 -3.17 13.09
CA LEU A 799 -46.54 -4.47 13.69
C LEU A 799 -47.31 -4.67 15.00
N GLY A 800 -47.35 -3.66 15.87
CA GLY A 800 -48.09 -3.72 17.15
C GLY A 800 -49.57 -4.04 16.95
N LYS A 801 -50.24 -3.42 15.97
CA LYS A 801 -51.63 -3.72 15.62
C LYS A 801 -51.83 -5.16 15.17
N GLN A 802 -50.92 -5.69 14.36
CA GLN A 802 -51.03 -7.06 13.88
C GLN A 802 -50.71 -8.11 14.97
N LEU A 803 -49.79 -7.82 15.89
CA LEU A 803 -49.56 -8.67 17.06
C LEU A 803 -50.82 -8.75 17.94
N ARG A 804 -51.55 -7.64 18.14
CA ARG A 804 -52.87 -7.68 18.81
C ARG A 804 -53.87 -8.58 18.09
N ASN A 805 -53.90 -8.55 16.75
CA ASN A 805 -54.74 -9.46 15.96
C ASN A 805 -54.40 -10.94 16.19
N CYS A 806 -53.18 -11.26 16.63
CA CYS A 806 -52.76 -12.60 16.99
C CYS A 806 -52.99 -12.95 18.47
N GLY A 807 -53.68 -12.10 19.25
CA GLY A 807 -53.94 -12.31 20.68
C GLY A 807 -52.81 -11.85 21.61
N VAL A 808 -51.76 -11.20 21.09
CA VAL A 808 -50.62 -10.71 21.86
C VAL A 808 -50.98 -9.43 22.64
N ASP A 809 -50.48 -9.33 23.87
CA ASP A 809 -50.60 -8.12 24.69
C ASP A 809 -49.57 -7.06 24.25
N ALA A 810 -49.87 -6.36 23.15
CA ALA A 810 -49.00 -5.32 22.60
C ALA A 810 -49.43 -3.90 23.03
N TYR A 811 -48.58 -3.19 23.74
CA TYR A 811 -48.72 -1.77 24.07
C TYR A 811 -48.05 -0.92 22.97
N ILE A 812 -48.78 0.02 22.37
CA ILE A 812 -48.32 0.80 21.21
C ILE A 812 -48.10 2.25 21.67
N LEU A 813 -46.91 2.80 21.47
CA LEU A 813 -46.59 4.19 21.85
C LEU A 813 -47.31 5.21 20.95
N ASN A 814 -47.75 6.33 21.55
CA ASN A 814 -48.46 7.41 20.85
C ASN A 814 -47.49 8.39 20.17
N GLU A 815 -47.98 9.16 19.19
CA GLU A 815 -47.23 10.27 18.61
C GLU A 815 -47.00 11.37 19.67
N GLY A 816 -45.75 11.56 20.07
CA GLY A 816 -45.35 12.50 21.14
C GLY A 816 -44.80 11.82 22.40
N ASP A 817 -44.94 10.50 22.53
CA ASP A 817 -44.32 9.74 23.61
C ASP A 817 -42.79 9.65 23.39
N ASP A 818 -42.01 9.90 24.45
CA ASP A 818 -40.55 9.83 24.39
C ASP A 818 -40.02 8.41 24.69
N LEU A 819 -38.72 8.21 24.46
CA LEU A 819 -38.03 6.95 24.76
C LEU A 819 -38.04 6.62 26.27
N ASN A 820 -38.23 7.60 27.15
CA ASN A 820 -38.27 7.36 28.60
C ASN A 820 -39.56 6.64 29.00
N LYS A 821 -40.69 7.02 28.39
CA LYS A 821 -41.98 6.36 28.62
C LYS A 821 -41.95 4.87 28.23
N ALA A 822 -41.30 4.53 27.12
CA ALA A 822 -41.13 3.13 26.69
C ALA A 822 -40.36 2.29 27.72
N VAL A 823 -39.29 2.86 28.27
CA VAL A 823 -38.45 2.23 29.31
C VAL A 823 -39.20 2.11 30.64
N GLU A 824 -39.96 3.14 31.02
CA GLU A 824 -40.76 3.16 32.24
C GLU A 824 -41.84 2.06 32.23
N VAL A 825 -42.65 2.00 31.15
CA VAL A 825 -43.70 0.99 30.99
C VAL A 825 -43.09 -0.42 30.93
N SER A 826 -41.94 -0.58 30.26
CA SER A 826 -41.24 -1.88 30.21
C SER A 826 -40.84 -2.37 31.60
N ARG A 827 -40.32 -1.48 32.45
CA ARG A 827 -39.90 -1.83 33.83
C ARG A 827 -41.07 -2.07 34.76
N GLN A 828 -42.14 -1.29 34.66
CA GLN A 828 -43.32 -1.41 35.51
C GLN A 828 -44.14 -2.66 35.18
N GLU A 829 -44.39 -2.92 33.89
CA GLU A 829 -45.27 -3.99 33.43
C GLU A 829 -44.52 -5.26 32.96
N LYS A 830 -43.19 -5.25 33.04
CA LYS A 830 -42.29 -6.33 32.57
C LYS A 830 -42.55 -6.72 31.11
N ARG A 831 -42.63 -5.71 30.23
CA ARG A 831 -42.86 -5.89 28.79
C ARG A 831 -41.57 -5.83 27.99
N ILE A 832 -41.47 -6.65 26.94
CA ILE A 832 -40.34 -6.65 26.00
C ILE A 832 -40.54 -5.52 24.98
N ILE A 833 -39.50 -4.71 24.74
CA ILE A 833 -39.60 -3.59 23.80
C ILE A 833 -39.18 -4.05 22.39
N LEU A 834 -40.09 -3.96 21.42
CA LEU A 834 -39.83 -4.12 20.00
C LEU A 834 -39.49 -2.76 19.39
N SER A 835 -38.27 -2.62 18.88
CA SER A 835 -37.76 -1.37 18.31
C SER A 835 -36.88 -1.64 17.09
N SER A 836 -36.65 -0.60 16.28
CA SER A 836 -35.79 -0.69 15.09
C SER A 836 -34.84 0.51 14.99
N GLY A 837 -33.86 0.42 14.09
CA GLY A 837 -32.92 1.51 13.80
C GLY A 837 -32.15 2.05 15.01
N THR A 838 -31.97 3.37 15.07
CA THR A 838 -31.25 4.07 16.15
C THR A 838 -32.01 4.06 17.49
N SER A 839 -33.34 4.00 17.47
CA SER A 839 -34.16 3.88 18.69
C SER A 839 -33.83 2.59 19.46
N TYR A 840 -33.62 1.47 18.75
CA TYR A 840 -33.26 0.20 19.38
C TYR A 840 -31.96 0.31 20.19
N GLN A 841 -30.92 0.93 19.62
CA GLN A 841 -29.63 1.06 20.29
C GLN A 841 -29.74 1.89 21.58
N MET A 842 -30.51 2.98 21.53
CA MET A 842 -30.73 3.84 22.71
C MET A 842 -31.55 3.12 23.79
N ILE A 843 -32.59 2.39 23.41
CA ILE A 843 -33.44 1.65 24.36
C ILE A 843 -32.68 0.47 24.95
N CYS A 844 -32.02 -0.35 24.12
CA CYS A 844 -31.27 -1.53 24.53
C CYS A 844 -30.18 -1.19 25.57
N SER A 845 -29.50 -0.05 25.41
CA SER A 845 -28.53 0.44 26.41
C SER A 845 -29.12 0.72 27.81
N ARG A 846 -30.44 0.92 27.91
CA ARG A 846 -31.15 1.29 29.15
C ARG A 846 -31.93 0.14 29.80
N VAL A 847 -32.38 -0.84 29.01
CA VAL A 847 -33.18 -1.99 29.50
C VAL A 847 -32.45 -3.34 29.43
N GLY A 848 -31.29 -3.38 28.77
CA GLY A 848 -30.54 -4.60 28.50
C GLY A 848 -31.04 -5.35 27.27
N VAL A 849 -30.18 -6.21 26.71
CA VAL A 849 -30.45 -6.95 25.46
C VAL A 849 -31.61 -7.94 25.65
N ASP A 850 -31.79 -8.50 26.83
CA ASP A 850 -32.83 -9.49 27.11
C ASP A 850 -34.26 -8.91 27.12
N ASN A 851 -34.40 -7.59 27.32
CA ASN A 851 -35.68 -6.91 27.38
C ASN A 851 -35.98 -6.07 26.12
N CYS A 852 -35.16 -6.18 25.08
CA CYS A 852 -35.31 -5.43 23.84
C CYS A 852 -35.04 -6.30 22.60
N PHE A 853 -35.97 -6.27 21.65
CA PHE A 853 -35.89 -7.03 20.41
C PHE A 853 -35.80 -6.10 19.20
N TYR A 854 -34.78 -6.33 18.37
CA TYR A 854 -34.56 -5.61 17.13
C TYR A 854 -35.49 -6.14 16.03
N VAL A 855 -36.32 -5.26 15.49
CA VAL A 855 -37.19 -5.53 14.34
C VAL A 855 -36.58 -4.92 13.07
N GLU A 856 -36.50 -5.73 12.01
CA GLU A 856 -35.97 -5.31 10.72
C GLU A 856 -37.04 -4.59 9.88
N ASN A 857 -36.90 -3.27 9.71
CA ASN A 857 -37.89 -2.43 9.00
C ASN A 857 -37.95 -2.67 7.48
N THR A 858 -36.95 -3.33 6.89
CA THR A 858 -36.92 -3.62 5.44
C THR A 858 -37.84 -4.78 5.05
N LYS A 859 -38.34 -5.56 6.02
CA LYS A 859 -39.26 -6.68 5.80
C LYS A 859 -40.72 -6.24 5.82
N GLN A 860 -41.55 -6.96 5.08
CA GLN A 860 -43.01 -6.76 5.14
C GLN A 860 -43.54 -7.12 6.53
N VAL A 861 -44.62 -6.45 6.97
CA VAL A 861 -45.20 -6.62 8.32
C VAL A 861 -45.55 -8.09 8.62
N LYS A 862 -45.98 -8.88 7.62
CA LYS A 862 -46.26 -10.31 7.78
C LYS A 862 -45.02 -11.12 8.20
N GLU A 863 -43.88 -10.83 7.59
CA GLU A 863 -42.61 -11.49 7.92
C GLU A 863 -42.07 -11.04 9.28
N GLN A 864 -42.28 -9.77 9.64
CA GLN A 864 -41.92 -9.26 10.96
C GLN A 864 -42.69 -9.99 12.08
N ILE A 865 -43.99 -10.24 11.89
CA ILE A 865 -44.81 -11.01 12.85
C ILE A 865 -44.27 -12.41 13.02
N VAL A 866 -44.04 -13.13 11.92
CA VAL A 866 -43.52 -14.51 11.95
C VAL A 866 -42.19 -14.55 12.68
N ASN A 867 -41.30 -13.59 12.41
CA ASN A 867 -40.00 -13.50 13.06
C ASN A 867 -40.10 -13.31 14.57
N VAL A 868 -40.96 -12.38 15.03
CA VAL A 868 -41.18 -12.12 16.45
C VAL A 868 -41.79 -13.33 17.15
N LEU A 869 -42.86 -13.92 16.60
CA LEU A 869 -43.54 -15.06 17.23
C LEU A 869 -42.67 -16.31 17.28
N GLN A 870 -41.89 -16.59 16.23
CA GLN A 870 -40.97 -17.72 16.21
C GLN A 870 -39.83 -17.55 17.22
N HIS A 871 -39.27 -16.33 17.32
CA HIS A 871 -38.19 -16.06 18.26
C HIS A 871 -38.61 -16.31 19.71
N PHE A 872 -39.78 -15.81 20.12
CA PHE A 872 -40.30 -15.98 21.48
C PHE A 872 -41.12 -17.27 21.68
N LYS A 873 -41.12 -18.18 20.70
CA LYS A 873 -41.87 -19.46 20.72
C LYS A 873 -43.36 -19.28 21.10
N VAL A 874 -44.02 -18.30 20.50
CA VAL A 874 -45.45 -18.01 20.73
C VAL A 874 -46.30 -18.85 19.77
N LYS A 875 -47.16 -19.73 20.30
CA LYS A 875 -48.10 -20.51 19.47
C LYS A 875 -49.46 -19.86 19.39
N VAL A 876 -49.82 -19.34 18.22
CA VAL A 876 -51.13 -18.76 17.94
C VAL A 876 -52.08 -19.83 17.44
N ARG A 877 -53.21 -20.03 18.12
CA ARG A 877 -54.31 -20.91 17.71
C ARG A 877 -55.43 -20.12 17.04
N LYS A 878 -56.37 -20.82 16.41
CA LYS A 878 -57.51 -20.19 15.73
C LYS A 878 -58.39 -19.37 16.69
N GLU A 879 -58.46 -19.78 17.95
CA GLU A 879 -59.21 -19.10 19.03
C GLU A 879 -58.54 -17.80 19.52
N ASP A 880 -57.24 -17.64 19.32
CA ASP A 880 -56.49 -16.44 19.75
C ASP A 880 -56.64 -15.27 18.77
N ILE A 881 -56.99 -15.56 17.51
CA ILE A 881 -57.10 -14.56 16.45
C ILE A 881 -58.24 -13.60 16.75
N LEU A 882 -57.93 -12.30 16.80
CA LEU A 882 -58.83 -11.19 17.16
C LEU A 882 -59.37 -11.22 18.60
N SER A 883 -58.87 -12.11 19.46
CA SER A 883 -59.28 -12.21 20.88
C SER A 883 -59.06 -10.93 21.69
N ARG A 884 -58.18 -10.03 21.23
CA ARG A 884 -57.85 -8.74 21.86
C ARG A 884 -58.16 -7.52 20.99
N CYS A 885 -58.97 -7.67 19.93
CA CYS A 885 -59.29 -6.62 18.97
C CYS A 885 -60.72 -6.06 19.09
N GLN A 886 -61.27 -6.00 20.31
CA GLN A 886 -62.50 -5.26 20.61
C GLN A 886 -62.20 -3.82 21.00
#